data_AF-A0A8H3Z7C1-F1
#
_entry.id   AF-A0A8H3Z7C1-F1
#
_cell.length_a   1.000
_cell.length_b   1.000
_cell.length_c   1.000
_cell.angle_alpha   90.00
_cell.angle_beta   90.00
_cell.angle_gamma   90.00
#
_symmetry.space_group_name_H-M   'P 1'
#
loop_
_entity.id
_entity.type
_entity.pdbx_description
1 polymer ?
#
loop_
_entity_poly.entity_id
_entity_poly.type
_entity_poly.pdbx_seq_one_letter_code
_entity_poly.pdbx_strand_id
1 'polypeptide(L)'
;MAAIANAILALRKDKRILKLPPYLSALLILVGVAWLLLLPLNQYSRSTYVSENALLPGQVHTYFGGSEHNIFRAYRQEVATFEHLSGHERVHRIGDIFRDAGLKAATQKYNYEAGGSTIAGDNVYAVLQGPRADATEAIVLIAAWRNMKGEINYSGVALLLTMARFFKRWSLWSKDIIFLITEDSTAGSQAWVDAYHDAHNTAFVESLSIKSGALQSAVAIDYPAGPWGKRFDKLHIVYDGINGQLPNLDLFNTAVSVASGQMGISCTLQRMWDHNDQYADRLQTMLRGMLNQGLGHATGPHSSFIPYHVDAITLETVGDGWHDEMSLGRTVEGLVRSLNNLLEHLHQSFFFYLLMQGNRFVSIGTYLPSAMLVAGSFSIVSIALWVQSGRGEEKLVNPASTIPGSKVGVDSLTTKDTTLVKEGSSIAIVPTVIVAIKERHFSYPLILLTGLHFLGLLPLYLFNHTPLSSLTPTFIAFTLATLPLPTLLAAALPRLANHKPTKQELMLLQCFCLLLLGLFLSALATLNFSLSLLIGLFAAPYSFIRPSTTKVSRVLQTTLLTLISPPVIIMAASALASQAGWTGFNYSLLQIPRVRGMATVSDGLSRKVEMTNHEKGNYIPYQKLSENLQIIRQRLNKPLTLTEKIIYSHLDDPHNQEIERGVSYLKLRPDRVACQDATAQMAILQFMSAGLPTVATPTTVHCDHLIEAQVGGQKDLARAKDINKEVYDFLSTSCAKYDIGFWRPGSGIIHQIVLENYAFPGALLIGTDSHTPNAGGLGMCAIGVGGADAVDVMAGLPWELKAPKVIGVKLTGKLSGWTSPKDIILKVAGILTVKGGTGAIVEYHGPGTESLSCTGMGTICKFCLSNIH
;
A
#
# COMPACT_ATOMS: atom_id res chain seq x y z
N MET A 1 18.38 -26.87 -23.45
CA MET A 1 19.17 -26.00 -22.54
C MET A 1 20.57 -25.69 -23.08
N ALA A 2 21.43 -26.69 -23.35
CA ALA A 2 22.79 -26.45 -23.88
C ALA A 2 22.84 -25.74 -25.26
N ALA A 3 21.92 -26.07 -26.16
CA ALA A 3 21.80 -25.39 -27.46
C ALA A 3 21.38 -23.91 -27.34
N ILE A 4 20.49 -23.60 -26.38
CA ILE A 4 20.07 -22.22 -26.07
C ILE A 4 21.22 -21.46 -25.42
N ALA A 5 21.96 -22.09 -24.49
CA ALA A 5 23.15 -21.52 -23.88
C ALA A 5 24.25 -21.23 -24.91
N ASN A 6 24.47 -22.14 -25.87
CA ASN A 6 25.42 -21.96 -26.97
C ASN A 6 24.97 -20.88 -27.96
N ALA A 7 23.67 -20.77 -28.26
CA ALA A 7 23.11 -19.68 -29.07
C ALA A 7 23.27 -18.31 -28.37
N ILE A 8 23.02 -18.24 -27.05
CA ILE A 8 23.24 -17.04 -26.22
C ILE A 8 24.73 -16.68 -26.15
N LEU A 9 25.63 -17.66 -26.04
CA LEU A 9 27.08 -17.48 -26.09
C LEU A 9 27.58 -17.05 -27.47
N ALA A 10 26.93 -17.50 -28.56
CA ALA A 10 27.22 -17.06 -29.92
C ALA A 10 26.76 -15.62 -30.16
N LEU A 11 25.57 -15.23 -29.67
CA LEU A 11 25.07 -13.85 -29.65
C LEU A 11 26.01 -12.91 -28.86
N ARG A 12 26.67 -13.43 -27.81
CA ARG A 12 27.72 -12.72 -27.04
C ARG A 12 29.01 -12.47 -27.84
N LYS A 13 29.22 -13.07 -29.01
CA LYS A 13 30.43 -12.85 -29.83
C LYS A 13 30.22 -11.84 -30.97
N ASP A 14 28.98 -11.59 -31.38
CA ASP A 14 28.68 -10.63 -32.46
C ASP A 14 28.90 -9.17 -32.00
N LYS A 15 29.61 -8.39 -32.82
CA LYS A 15 29.87 -6.95 -32.60
C LYS A 15 28.65 -6.09 -32.96
N ARG A 16 27.75 -6.58 -33.81
CA ARG A 16 26.53 -5.84 -34.24
C ARG A 16 25.51 -5.75 -33.12
N ILE A 17 25.34 -6.83 -32.38
CA ILE A 17 24.40 -6.93 -31.24
C ILE A 17 24.79 -5.99 -30.09
N LEU A 18 26.07 -5.66 -29.94
CA LEU A 18 26.53 -4.69 -28.93
C LEU A 18 26.24 -3.23 -29.27
N LYS A 19 26.00 -2.91 -30.54
CA LYS A 19 25.63 -1.56 -30.97
C LYS A 19 24.13 -1.29 -30.79
N LEU A 20 23.32 -2.35 -30.69
CA LEU A 20 21.85 -2.29 -30.60
C LEU A 20 21.28 -1.70 -29.29
N PRO A 21 21.83 -1.95 -28.08
CA PRO A 21 21.16 -1.60 -26.83
C PRO A 21 20.89 -0.11 -26.61
N PRO A 22 21.76 0.84 -27.01
CA PRO A 22 21.43 2.27 -26.94
C PRO A 22 20.26 2.64 -27.86
N TYR A 23 20.19 2.07 -29.07
CA TYR A 23 19.06 2.32 -29.98
C TYR A 23 17.77 1.68 -29.46
N LEU A 24 17.86 0.47 -28.88
CA LEU A 24 16.73 -0.20 -28.24
C LEU A 24 16.24 0.59 -27.02
N SER A 25 17.14 1.10 -26.18
CA SER A 25 16.80 1.95 -25.05
C SER A 25 16.11 3.25 -25.51
N ALA A 26 16.66 3.94 -26.51
CA ALA A 26 16.03 5.12 -27.08
C ALA A 26 14.65 4.81 -27.66
N LEU A 27 14.51 3.67 -28.36
CA LEU A 27 13.24 3.19 -28.88
C LEU A 27 12.23 2.94 -27.75
N LEU A 28 12.62 2.31 -26.65
CA LEU A 28 11.72 2.06 -25.52
C LEU A 28 11.25 3.35 -24.85
N ILE A 29 12.11 4.35 -24.71
CA ILE A 29 11.73 5.66 -24.18
C ILE A 29 10.76 6.35 -25.14
N LEU A 30 11.06 6.36 -26.44
CA LEU A 30 10.18 6.94 -27.47
C LEU A 30 8.83 6.23 -27.53
N VAL A 31 8.81 4.90 -27.48
CA VAL A 31 7.58 4.10 -27.45
C VAL A 31 6.82 4.33 -26.15
N GLY A 32 7.49 4.44 -25.00
CA GLY A 32 6.86 4.78 -23.73
C GLY A 32 6.16 6.14 -23.78
N VAL A 33 6.87 7.18 -24.25
CA VAL A 33 6.30 8.53 -24.41
C VAL A 33 5.17 8.54 -25.46
N ALA A 34 5.36 7.88 -26.59
CA ALA A 34 4.33 7.77 -27.61
C ALA A 34 3.08 7.04 -27.07
N TRP A 35 3.27 5.99 -26.28
CA TRP A 35 2.18 5.25 -25.64
C TRP A 35 1.37 6.15 -24.72
N LEU A 36 2.03 6.99 -23.91
CA LEU A 36 1.36 7.99 -23.08
C LEU A 36 0.49 8.95 -23.93
N LEU A 37 1.02 9.43 -25.05
CA LEU A 37 0.29 10.32 -25.96
C LEU A 37 -0.87 9.63 -26.68
N LEU A 38 -0.90 8.31 -26.76
CA LEU A 38 -2.01 7.56 -27.34
C LEU A 38 -3.17 7.34 -26.35
N LEU A 39 -2.93 7.40 -25.03
CA LEU A 39 -3.95 7.12 -24.01
C LEU A 39 -5.23 7.99 -24.11
N PRO A 40 -5.17 9.29 -24.45
CA PRO A 40 -6.37 10.13 -24.57
C PRO A 40 -7.28 9.79 -25.76
N LEU A 41 -6.84 8.90 -26.67
CA LEU A 41 -7.66 8.44 -27.79
C LEU A 41 -8.83 7.57 -27.29
N ASN A 42 -9.94 7.60 -28.03
CA ASN A 42 -11.16 6.86 -27.69
C ASN A 42 -10.95 5.33 -27.58
N GLN A 43 -9.96 4.79 -28.27
CA GLN A 43 -9.68 3.35 -28.31
C GLN A 43 -9.01 2.84 -27.01
N TYR A 44 -8.30 3.73 -26.30
CA TYR A 44 -7.51 3.38 -25.10
C TYR A 44 -8.12 3.93 -23.80
N SER A 45 -9.11 4.83 -23.90
CA SER A 45 -9.87 5.35 -22.77
C SER A 45 -11.30 4.80 -22.77
N ARG A 46 -11.74 4.32 -21.61
CA ARG A 46 -13.07 3.72 -21.40
C ARG A 46 -14.02 4.73 -20.78
N SER A 47 -15.32 4.56 -21.02
CA SER A 47 -16.34 5.27 -20.25
C SER A 47 -16.33 4.81 -18.80
N THR A 48 -16.53 5.74 -17.87
CA THR A 48 -16.71 5.41 -16.47
C THR A 48 -18.03 4.68 -16.25
N TYR A 49 -18.08 3.82 -15.24
CA TYR A 49 -19.27 3.10 -14.80
C TYR A 49 -19.15 2.84 -13.29
N VAL A 50 -20.27 2.71 -12.60
CA VAL A 50 -20.27 2.33 -11.18
C VAL A 50 -20.25 0.81 -11.10
N SER A 51 -19.20 0.24 -10.52
CA SER A 51 -19.05 -1.22 -10.40
C SER A 51 -19.83 -1.81 -9.22
N GLU A 52 -19.96 -1.04 -8.14
CA GLU A 52 -20.75 -1.39 -6.96
C GLU A 52 -22.24 -1.15 -7.20
N ASN A 53 -22.99 -2.24 -7.38
CA ASN A 53 -24.43 -2.18 -7.64
C ASN A 53 -25.21 -1.62 -6.45
N ALA A 54 -24.72 -1.78 -5.21
CA ALA A 54 -25.40 -1.29 -4.01
C ALA A 54 -25.49 0.25 -3.96
N LEU A 55 -24.63 0.97 -4.67
CA LEU A 55 -24.62 2.44 -4.63
C LEU A 55 -25.87 3.05 -5.27
N LEU A 56 -26.49 2.39 -6.26
CA LEU A 56 -27.70 2.83 -6.96
C LEU A 56 -27.74 4.36 -7.22
N PRO A 57 -26.69 4.91 -7.86
CA PRO A 57 -26.47 6.36 -7.95
C PRO A 57 -27.64 7.05 -8.64
N GLY A 58 -28.21 8.06 -7.99
CA GLY A 58 -29.28 8.89 -8.56
C GLY A 58 -30.64 8.20 -8.74
N GLN A 59 -30.81 6.98 -8.23
CA GLN A 59 -32.09 6.25 -8.31
C GLN A 59 -33.07 6.60 -7.19
N VAL A 60 -32.64 7.40 -6.20
CA VAL A 60 -33.47 7.74 -5.05
C VAL A 60 -33.95 9.19 -5.15
N HIS A 61 -35.24 9.40 -4.86
CA HIS A 61 -35.80 10.74 -4.75
C HIS A 61 -35.13 11.51 -3.61
N THR A 62 -34.61 12.69 -3.94
CA THR A 62 -34.06 13.66 -2.99
C THR A 62 -35.17 14.56 -2.48
N TYR A 63 -35.22 14.80 -1.17
CA TYR A 63 -36.26 15.61 -0.54
C TYR A 63 -35.76 16.98 -0.07
N PHE A 64 -34.44 17.24 -0.15
CA PHE A 64 -33.87 18.55 0.13
C PHE A 64 -34.42 19.57 -0.88
N GLY A 65 -35.18 20.55 -0.42
CA GLY A 65 -35.96 21.42 -1.30
C GLY A 65 -36.44 22.71 -0.65
N GLY A 66 -37.55 23.26 -1.15
CA GLY A 66 -37.98 24.64 -0.86
C GLY A 66 -38.16 24.98 0.63
N SER A 67 -38.55 24.02 1.47
CA SER A 67 -38.62 24.18 2.93
C SER A 67 -37.27 24.48 3.56
N GLU A 68 -36.20 23.90 3.03
CA GLU A 68 -34.84 23.99 3.55
C GLU A 68 -34.13 25.26 3.10
N HIS A 69 -34.63 25.91 2.04
CA HIS A 69 -34.06 27.12 1.48
C HIS A 69 -33.99 28.28 2.48
N ASN A 70 -35.07 28.50 3.23
CA ASN A 70 -35.12 29.57 4.23
C ASN A 70 -34.18 29.29 5.41
N ILE A 71 -34.06 28.02 5.78
CA ILE A 71 -33.19 27.56 6.86
C ILE A 71 -31.73 27.76 6.47
N PHE A 72 -31.38 27.36 5.25
CA PHE A 72 -30.05 27.57 4.69
C PHE A 72 -29.68 29.06 4.66
N ARG A 73 -30.58 29.93 4.19
CA ARG A 73 -30.35 31.38 4.17
C ARG A 73 -30.14 31.95 5.57
N ALA A 74 -30.90 31.48 6.55
CA ALA A 74 -30.72 31.89 7.95
C ALA A 74 -29.34 31.48 8.47
N TYR A 75 -28.95 30.20 8.32
CA TYR A 75 -27.63 29.74 8.74
C TYR A 75 -26.50 30.44 7.98
N ARG A 76 -26.68 30.80 6.71
CA ARG A 76 -25.67 31.54 5.95
C ARG A 76 -25.46 32.96 6.51
N GLN A 77 -26.53 33.65 6.89
CA GLN A 77 -26.42 34.96 7.54
C GLN A 77 -25.81 34.83 8.94
N GLU A 78 -26.18 33.80 9.70
CA GLU A 78 -25.62 33.52 11.02
C GLU A 78 -24.11 33.23 10.94
N VAL A 79 -23.69 32.34 10.04
CA VAL A 79 -22.28 32.04 9.75
C VAL A 79 -21.50 33.31 9.37
N ALA A 80 -22.11 34.23 8.62
CA ALA A 80 -21.47 35.51 8.29
C ALA A 80 -21.15 36.35 9.54
N THR A 81 -21.98 36.30 10.57
CA THR A 81 -21.70 37.00 11.84
C THR A 81 -20.50 36.41 12.60
N PHE A 82 -20.12 35.17 12.30
CA PHE A 82 -19.02 34.48 12.98
C PHE A 82 -17.64 34.76 12.39
N GLU A 83 -17.57 35.51 11.27
CA GLU A 83 -16.32 35.85 10.60
C GLU A 83 -15.32 36.56 11.54
N HIS A 84 -15.81 37.53 12.31
CA HIS A 84 -14.98 38.36 13.19
C HIS A 84 -14.70 37.71 14.55
N LEU A 85 -15.31 36.56 14.85
CA LEU A 85 -15.10 35.85 16.10
C LEU A 85 -13.74 35.15 16.11
N SER A 86 -13.18 34.98 17.32
CA SER A 86 -12.02 34.10 17.53
C SER A 86 -12.36 32.66 17.15
N GLY A 87 -11.36 31.86 16.72
CA GLY A 87 -11.59 30.46 16.33
C GLY A 87 -12.30 29.64 17.41
N HIS A 88 -11.89 29.80 18.66
CA HIS A 88 -12.51 29.13 19.81
C HIS A 88 -13.98 29.53 20.01
N GLU A 89 -14.29 30.83 19.94
CA GLU A 89 -15.68 31.30 20.10
C GLU A 89 -16.56 30.84 18.94
N ARG A 90 -16.04 30.88 17.71
CA ARG A 90 -16.71 30.39 16.50
C ARG A 90 -17.08 28.92 16.63
N VAL A 91 -16.12 28.07 17.01
CA VAL A 91 -16.31 26.63 17.23
C VAL A 91 -17.36 26.38 18.31
N HIS A 92 -17.37 27.17 19.39
CA HIS A 92 -18.39 27.07 20.43
C HIS A 92 -19.79 27.39 19.90
N ARG A 93 -19.96 28.51 19.18
CA ARG A 93 -21.25 28.92 18.59
C ARG A 93 -21.78 27.89 17.59
N ILE A 94 -20.92 27.36 16.73
CA ILE A 94 -21.28 26.30 15.80
C ILE A 94 -21.67 25.02 16.57
N GLY A 95 -20.97 24.71 17.66
CA GLY A 95 -21.32 23.61 18.55
C GLY A 95 -22.69 23.79 19.21
N ASP A 96 -23.07 25.01 19.60
CA ASP A 96 -24.39 25.34 20.12
C ASP A 96 -25.48 25.06 19.07
N ILE A 97 -25.27 25.47 17.81
CA ILE A 97 -26.19 25.18 16.71
C ILE A 97 -26.43 23.67 16.54
N PHE A 98 -25.38 22.84 16.61
CA PHE A 98 -25.53 21.38 16.54
C PHE A 98 -26.31 20.82 17.73
N ARG A 99 -26.07 21.33 18.95
CA ARG A 99 -26.81 20.92 20.15
C ARG A 99 -28.28 21.30 20.07
N ASP A 100 -28.58 22.51 19.61
CA ASP A 100 -29.95 22.99 19.40
C ASP A 100 -30.69 22.20 18.31
N ALA A 101 -29.96 21.68 17.32
CA ALA A 101 -30.48 20.74 16.34
C ALA A 101 -30.70 19.31 16.90
N GLY A 102 -30.36 19.06 18.17
CA GLY A 102 -30.52 17.77 18.84
C GLY A 102 -29.44 16.74 18.49
N LEU A 103 -28.25 17.19 18.10
CA LEU A 103 -27.10 16.33 17.78
C LEU A 103 -26.07 16.33 18.92
N LYS A 104 -25.31 15.24 19.02
CA LYS A 104 -24.20 15.12 19.97
C LYS A 104 -22.98 15.83 19.39
N ALA A 105 -22.68 17.02 19.87
CA ALA A 105 -21.59 17.87 19.39
C ALA A 105 -20.39 17.88 20.34
N ALA A 106 -19.19 17.90 19.77
CA ALA A 106 -17.92 18.01 20.47
C ALA A 106 -16.93 18.90 19.71
N THR A 107 -15.90 19.33 20.41
CA THR A 107 -14.81 20.15 19.87
C THR A 107 -13.49 19.41 20.03
N GLN A 108 -12.49 19.77 19.23
CA GLN A 108 -11.15 19.21 19.29
C GLN A 108 -10.13 20.31 19.06
N LYS A 109 -9.20 20.50 20.00
CA LYS A 109 -8.06 21.41 19.81
C LYS A 109 -6.88 20.67 19.19
N TYR A 110 -6.15 21.33 18.31
CA TYR A 110 -4.93 20.78 17.72
C TYR A 110 -3.85 21.84 17.57
N ASN A 111 -2.60 21.37 17.61
CA ASN A 111 -1.40 22.17 17.51
C ASN A 111 -0.28 21.35 16.88
N TYR A 112 -0.01 21.55 15.59
CA TYR A 112 1.09 20.91 14.87
C TYR A 112 2.32 21.82 14.82
N GLU A 113 3.49 21.24 15.08
CA GLU A 113 4.76 21.86 14.68
C GLU A 113 5.19 21.27 13.34
N ALA A 114 5.09 22.06 12.28
CA ALA A 114 5.49 21.68 10.93
C ALA A 114 6.40 22.75 10.33
N GLY A 115 7.60 22.35 9.88
CA GLY A 115 8.53 23.25 9.21
C GLY A 115 8.90 24.50 10.02
N GLY A 116 9.03 24.37 11.36
CA GLY A 116 9.34 25.50 12.24
C GLY A 116 8.20 26.53 12.39
N SER A 117 7.00 26.20 11.90
CA SER A 117 5.77 26.96 12.14
C SER A 117 4.80 26.13 12.97
N THR A 118 4.11 26.81 13.88
CA THR A 118 3.10 26.21 14.75
C THR A 118 1.73 26.45 14.12
N ILE A 119 1.08 25.39 13.64
CA ILE A 119 -0.26 25.42 13.07
C ILE A 119 -1.23 24.93 14.14
N ALA A 120 -2.00 25.84 14.71
CA ALA A 120 -2.98 25.53 15.74
C ALA A 120 -4.39 25.93 15.30
N GLY A 121 -5.39 25.18 15.75
CA GLY A 121 -6.78 25.43 15.46
C GLY A 121 -7.72 24.58 16.30
N ASP A 122 -9.00 24.87 16.17
CA ASP A 122 -10.07 24.18 16.86
C ASP A 122 -11.04 23.62 15.82
N ASN A 123 -11.34 22.33 15.89
CA ASN A 123 -12.37 21.67 15.08
C ASN A 123 -13.66 21.54 15.89
N VAL A 124 -14.81 21.57 15.21
CA VAL A 124 -16.11 21.22 15.78
C VAL A 124 -16.75 20.12 14.95
N TYR A 125 -17.32 19.13 15.61
CA TYR A 125 -18.00 18.04 14.93
C TYR A 125 -19.22 17.56 15.71
N ALA A 126 -20.18 16.97 15.02
CA ALA A 126 -21.37 16.41 15.60
C ALA A 126 -21.70 15.05 14.98
N VAL A 127 -22.25 14.14 15.79
CA VAL A 127 -22.62 12.80 15.35
C VAL A 127 -24.14 12.64 15.35
N LEU A 128 -24.68 12.31 14.18
CA LEU A 128 -26.02 11.78 14.02
C LEU A 128 -25.94 10.25 14.07
N GLN A 129 -26.47 9.67 15.15
CA GLN A 129 -26.66 8.22 15.21
C GLN A 129 -27.81 7.82 14.28
N GLY A 130 -27.52 6.96 13.32
CA GLY A 130 -28.48 6.53 12.31
C GLY A 130 -29.63 5.75 12.96
N PRO A 131 -30.91 6.08 12.71
CA PRO A 131 -32.03 5.37 13.35
C PRO A 131 -32.11 3.87 13.03
N ARG A 132 -31.47 3.44 11.93
CA ARG A 132 -31.33 2.04 11.52
C ARG A 132 -29.88 1.56 11.56
N ALA A 133 -28.98 2.38 12.10
CA ALA A 133 -27.58 2.04 12.22
C ALA A 133 -27.33 1.24 13.50
N ASP A 134 -26.42 0.29 13.42
CA ASP A 134 -25.87 -0.47 14.55
C ASP A 134 -24.63 0.22 15.16
N ALA A 135 -24.34 1.46 14.73
CA ALA A 135 -23.16 2.26 15.09
C ALA A 135 -21.82 1.62 14.72
N THR A 136 -21.80 0.67 13.78
CA THR A 136 -20.55 0.02 13.31
C THR A 136 -19.86 0.77 12.18
N GLU A 137 -20.58 1.62 11.46
CA GLU A 137 -20.09 2.35 10.28
C GLU A 137 -20.58 3.80 10.26
N ALA A 138 -19.75 4.68 9.72
CA ALA A 138 -20.02 6.11 9.64
C ALA A 138 -19.63 6.74 8.30
N ILE A 139 -20.39 7.76 7.88
CA ILE A 139 -20.08 8.64 6.74
C ILE A 139 -19.72 10.02 7.29
N VAL A 140 -18.68 10.65 6.75
CA VAL A 140 -18.26 11.99 7.17
C VAL A 140 -18.68 13.03 6.14
N LEU A 141 -19.38 14.07 6.58
CA LEU A 141 -19.62 15.29 5.82
C LEU A 141 -18.75 16.41 6.37
N ILE A 142 -17.97 17.05 5.50
CA ILE A 142 -16.93 18.00 5.91
C ILE A 142 -17.18 19.36 5.26
N ALA A 143 -17.05 20.43 6.03
CA ALA A 143 -16.92 21.79 5.49
C ALA A 143 -15.80 22.52 6.24
N ALA A 144 -14.69 22.79 5.57
CA ALA A 144 -13.64 23.61 6.15
C ALA A 144 -14.09 25.07 6.19
N TRP A 145 -13.87 25.76 7.31
CA TRP A 145 -14.16 27.18 7.48
C TRP A 145 -13.37 28.02 6.49
N ARG A 146 -12.06 27.78 6.39
CA ARG A 146 -11.22 28.28 5.29
C ARG A 146 -11.07 27.19 4.24
N ASN A 147 -11.47 27.49 3.01
CA ASN A 147 -11.44 26.55 1.91
C ASN A 147 -10.02 26.35 1.33
N MET A 148 -9.92 25.60 0.22
CA MET A 148 -8.64 25.30 -0.45
C MET A 148 -7.92 26.54 -1.00
N LYS A 149 -8.62 27.66 -1.18
CA LYS A 149 -8.07 28.97 -1.62
C LYS A 149 -7.80 29.93 -0.46
N GLY A 150 -8.11 29.53 0.77
CA GLY A 150 -8.02 30.39 1.96
C GLY A 150 -9.21 31.36 2.14
N GLU A 151 -10.23 31.26 1.29
CA GLU A 151 -11.48 32.02 1.38
C GLU A 151 -12.40 31.42 2.46
N ILE A 152 -13.31 32.23 3.00
CA ILE A 152 -14.29 31.75 3.98
C ILE A 152 -15.41 30.99 3.25
N ASN A 153 -15.67 29.77 3.69
CA ASN A 153 -16.64 28.86 3.11
C ASN A 153 -18.05 29.08 3.68
N TYR A 154 -18.60 30.31 3.57
CA TYR A 154 -19.87 30.68 4.22
C TYR A 154 -21.00 29.72 3.86
N SER A 155 -21.20 29.49 2.56
CA SER A 155 -22.31 28.68 2.07
C SER A 155 -22.05 27.19 2.25
N GLY A 156 -20.80 26.71 2.24
CA GLY A 156 -20.50 25.31 2.53
C GLY A 156 -20.77 24.94 3.99
N VAL A 157 -20.32 25.79 4.94
CA VAL A 157 -20.62 25.60 6.38
C VAL A 157 -22.12 25.69 6.64
N ALA A 158 -22.81 26.69 6.07
CA ALA A 158 -24.25 26.82 6.18
C ALA A 158 -25.01 25.62 5.58
N LEU A 159 -24.52 25.05 4.48
CA LEU A 159 -25.12 23.86 3.86
C LEU A 159 -24.99 22.67 4.79
N LEU A 160 -23.80 22.44 5.33
CA LEU A 160 -23.55 21.35 6.28
C LEU A 160 -24.43 21.45 7.53
N LEU A 161 -24.59 22.65 8.11
CA LEU A 161 -25.50 22.88 9.25
C LEU A 161 -26.97 22.61 8.88
N THR A 162 -27.39 23.06 7.70
CA THR A 162 -28.74 22.80 7.19
C THR A 162 -28.98 21.31 6.99
N MET A 163 -28.00 20.59 6.44
CA MET A 163 -28.05 19.15 6.23
C MET A 163 -28.06 18.38 7.54
N ALA A 164 -27.30 18.82 8.55
CA ALA A 164 -27.32 18.21 9.88
C ALA A 164 -28.72 18.23 10.50
N ARG A 165 -29.38 19.39 10.44
CA ARG A 165 -30.78 19.53 10.88
C ARG A 165 -31.75 18.75 10.00
N PHE A 166 -31.56 18.75 8.68
CA PHE A 166 -32.41 18.03 7.75
C PHE A 166 -32.32 16.52 7.98
N PHE A 167 -31.13 15.92 7.97
CA PHE A 167 -30.91 14.49 8.14
C PHE A 167 -31.44 13.95 9.47
N LYS A 168 -31.35 14.72 10.56
CA LYS A 168 -31.89 14.33 11.87
C LYS A 168 -33.40 14.03 11.83
N ARG A 169 -34.17 14.65 10.92
CA ARG A 169 -35.62 14.43 10.78
C ARG A 169 -35.98 13.15 10.05
N TRP A 170 -35.03 12.50 9.38
CA TRP A 170 -35.28 11.31 8.56
C TRP A 170 -34.81 10.03 9.25
N SER A 171 -35.57 8.95 9.08
CA SER A 171 -35.33 7.64 9.68
C SER A 171 -34.69 6.61 8.75
N LEU A 172 -34.12 7.05 7.63
CA LEU A 172 -33.62 6.19 6.55
C LEU A 172 -32.13 5.83 6.65
N TRP A 173 -31.40 6.44 7.59
CA TRP A 173 -29.96 6.24 7.74
C TRP A 173 -29.64 4.92 8.44
N SER A 174 -28.90 4.06 7.74
CA SER A 174 -28.35 2.79 8.21
C SER A 174 -26.88 2.90 8.63
N LYS A 175 -26.24 4.05 8.40
CA LYS A 175 -24.93 4.42 8.94
C LYS A 175 -25.06 5.65 9.81
N ASP A 176 -24.13 5.81 10.74
CA ASP A 176 -23.98 7.07 11.46
C ASP A 176 -23.44 8.14 10.50
N ILE A 177 -23.80 9.39 10.74
CA ILE A 177 -23.33 10.52 9.93
C ILE A 177 -22.61 11.51 10.85
N ILE A 178 -21.35 11.77 10.53
CA ILE A 178 -20.51 12.72 11.23
C ILE A 178 -20.47 14.01 10.43
N PHE A 179 -20.85 15.11 11.06
CA PHE A 179 -20.74 16.47 10.52
C PHE A 179 -19.48 17.11 11.10
N LEU A 180 -18.50 17.42 10.26
CA LEU A 180 -17.21 17.95 10.66
C LEU A 180 -17.00 19.34 10.04
N ILE A 181 -16.72 20.34 10.90
CA ILE A 181 -16.29 21.66 10.47
C ILE A 181 -14.89 21.90 11.02
N THR A 182 -13.92 22.07 10.13
CA THR A 182 -12.51 22.28 10.46
C THR A 182 -12.13 23.75 10.27
N GLU A 183 -11.14 24.26 11.01
CA GLU A 183 -10.70 25.65 10.85
C GLU A 183 -10.07 25.88 9.46
N ASP A 184 -9.29 24.91 8.98
CA ASP A 184 -8.64 24.92 7.67
C ASP A 184 -8.90 23.63 6.89
N SER A 185 -8.63 23.68 5.59
CA SER A 185 -8.92 22.60 4.64
C SER A 185 -7.95 21.42 4.66
N THR A 186 -6.87 21.46 5.44
CA THR A 186 -5.81 20.45 5.42
C THR A 186 -5.44 19.95 6.81
N ALA A 187 -4.80 20.80 7.62
CA ALA A 187 -4.30 20.47 8.95
C ALA A 187 -5.45 20.16 9.93
N GLY A 188 -6.54 20.92 9.91
CA GLY A 188 -7.72 20.61 10.74
C GLY A 188 -8.35 19.27 10.40
N SER A 189 -8.47 18.95 9.09
CA SER A 189 -8.97 17.64 8.64
C SER A 189 -8.02 16.50 9.01
N GLN A 190 -6.72 16.74 8.91
CA GLN A 190 -5.68 15.79 9.33
C GLN A 190 -5.71 15.54 10.85
N ALA A 191 -5.75 16.58 11.67
CA ALA A 191 -5.87 16.46 13.13
C ALA A 191 -7.07 15.64 13.56
N TRP A 192 -8.21 15.85 12.88
CA TRP A 192 -9.43 15.15 13.21
C TRP A 192 -9.34 13.67 12.81
N VAL A 193 -8.89 13.34 11.59
CA VAL A 193 -8.82 11.95 11.13
C VAL A 193 -7.71 11.16 11.81
N ASP A 194 -6.56 11.80 12.10
CA ASP A 194 -5.48 11.21 12.91
C ASP A 194 -6.03 10.84 14.29
N ALA A 195 -6.77 11.74 14.93
CA ALA A 195 -7.38 11.49 16.23
C ALA A 195 -8.55 10.51 16.21
N TYR A 196 -9.28 10.43 15.10
CA TYR A 196 -10.32 9.43 14.90
C TYR A 196 -9.70 8.02 14.94
N HIS A 197 -8.55 7.84 14.29
CA HIS A 197 -7.81 6.57 14.22
C HIS A 197 -6.77 6.40 15.34
N ASP A 198 -6.75 7.28 16.35
CA ASP A 198 -5.78 7.26 17.46
C ASP A 198 -4.30 7.22 17.00
N ALA A 199 -4.03 7.85 15.85
CA ALA A 199 -2.71 7.94 15.20
C ALA A 199 -2.01 9.29 15.49
N HIS A 200 -2.50 10.05 16.46
CA HIS A 200 -1.99 11.37 16.85
C HIS A 200 -1.15 11.33 18.13
N ASN A 201 -0.34 12.38 18.34
CA ASN A 201 0.32 12.62 19.62
C ASN A 201 -0.57 13.50 20.51
N THR A 202 -1.02 12.97 21.65
CA THR A 202 -1.92 13.65 22.59
C THR A 202 -1.35 14.93 23.21
N ALA A 203 -0.04 15.16 23.13
CA ALA A 203 0.57 16.41 23.57
C ALA A 203 0.24 17.59 22.64
N PHE A 204 -0.09 17.29 21.38
CA PHE A 204 -0.21 18.25 20.29
C PHE A 204 -1.62 18.29 19.72
N VAL A 205 -2.30 17.15 19.65
CA VAL A 205 -3.67 17.03 19.13
C VAL A 205 -4.55 16.42 20.23
N GLU A 206 -5.71 17.00 20.47
CA GLU A 206 -6.67 16.48 21.45
C GLU A 206 -7.35 15.21 20.92
N SER A 207 -7.55 14.22 21.79
CA SER A 207 -8.33 13.03 21.45
C SER A 207 -9.81 13.36 21.30
N LEU A 208 -10.50 12.70 20.36
CA LEU A 208 -11.93 12.91 20.16
C LEU A 208 -12.74 12.36 21.33
N SER A 209 -13.59 13.19 21.93
CA SER A 209 -14.51 12.81 23.00
C SER A 209 -15.72 12.00 22.53
N ILE A 210 -16.07 12.11 21.26
CA ILE A 210 -17.17 11.36 20.62
C ILE A 210 -16.60 10.68 19.38
N LYS A 211 -16.84 9.37 19.25
CA LYS A 211 -16.52 8.59 18.05
C LYS A 211 -17.75 7.78 17.62
N SER A 212 -17.76 7.37 16.36
CA SER A 212 -18.74 6.43 15.81
C SER A 212 -17.99 5.21 15.26
N GLY A 213 -18.63 4.41 14.42
CA GLY A 213 -18.06 3.24 13.78
C GLY A 213 -16.94 3.54 12.77
N ALA A 214 -16.57 2.53 12.00
CA ALA A 214 -15.56 2.65 10.95
C ALA A 214 -15.98 3.68 9.89
N LEU A 215 -15.07 4.57 9.51
CA LEU A 215 -15.34 5.55 8.47
C LEU A 215 -15.38 4.86 7.10
N GLN A 216 -16.54 4.88 6.45
CA GLN A 216 -16.73 4.29 5.14
C GLN A 216 -16.30 5.23 4.02
N SER A 217 -16.69 6.51 4.12
CA SER A 217 -16.39 7.53 3.13
C SER A 217 -16.50 8.93 3.71
N ALA A 218 -15.87 9.90 3.05
CA ALA A 218 -15.99 11.31 3.40
C ALA A 218 -16.33 12.18 2.17
N VAL A 219 -17.27 13.11 2.33
CA VAL A 219 -17.63 14.09 1.29
C VAL A 219 -17.45 15.48 1.86
N ALA A 220 -16.52 16.24 1.26
CA ALA A 220 -16.27 17.62 1.64
C ALA A 220 -17.00 18.59 0.71
N ILE A 221 -17.50 19.70 1.27
CA ILE A 221 -18.25 20.73 0.56
C ILE A 221 -17.45 22.03 0.58
N ASP A 222 -17.14 22.56 -0.60
CA ASP A 222 -16.49 23.86 -0.79
C ASP A 222 -17.41 24.77 -1.62
N TYR A 223 -18.12 25.64 -0.93
CA TYR A 223 -19.04 26.61 -1.50
C TYR A 223 -18.82 27.98 -0.86
N PRO A 224 -17.84 28.76 -1.35
CA PRO A 224 -17.41 30.02 -0.74
C PRO A 224 -18.35 31.20 -1.00
N ALA A 225 -19.54 30.96 -1.57
CA ALA A 225 -20.52 32.02 -1.82
C ALA A 225 -20.85 32.77 -0.52
N GLY A 226 -20.63 34.08 -0.54
CA GLY A 226 -20.78 34.95 0.62
C GLY A 226 -22.22 35.07 1.16
N PRO A 227 -22.46 35.97 2.13
CA PRO A 227 -23.73 36.04 2.88
C PRO A 227 -24.98 36.24 2.00
N TRP A 228 -24.80 36.96 0.89
CA TRP A 228 -25.85 37.24 -0.09
C TRP A 228 -26.11 36.10 -1.08
N GLY A 229 -25.28 35.06 -1.05
CA GLY A 229 -25.33 33.94 -1.97
C GLY A 229 -24.80 34.27 -3.36
N LYS A 230 -24.40 33.24 -4.09
CA LYS A 230 -23.97 33.34 -5.48
C LYS A 230 -24.26 32.00 -6.14
N ARG A 231 -24.93 32.02 -7.29
CA ARG A 231 -25.14 30.80 -8.07
C ARG A 231 -23.82 30.29 -8.63
N PHE A 232 -23.82 29.03 -9.05
CA PHE A 232 -22.67 28.42 -9.69
C PHE A 232 -23.09 27.74 -11.00
N ASP A 233 -22.11 27.47 -11.84
CA ASP A 233 -22.31 26.88 -13.16
C ASP A 233 -21.93 25.40 -13.15
N LYS A 234 -20.78 25.07 -12.55
CA LYS A 234 -20.18 23.73 -12.61
C LYS A 234 -19.75 23.26 -11.22
N LEU A 235 -19.65 21.95 -11.07
CA LEU A 235 -19.08 21.31 -9.88
C LEU A 235 -17.69 20.76 -10.20
N HIS A 236 -16.67 21.26 -9.53
CA HIS A 236 -15.32 20.73 -9.62
C HIS A 236 -15.16 19.64 -8.56
N ILE A 237 -14.92 18.41 -9.00
CA ILE A 237 -14.72 17.28 -8.09
C ILE A 237 -13.21 17.11 -7.89
N VAL A 238 -12.74 17.41 -6.68
CA VAL A 238 -11.34 17.23 -6.30
C VAL A 238 -11.20 15.87 -5.61
N TYR A 239 -10.24 15.07 -6.09
CA TYR A 239 -10.04 13.68 -5.68
C TYR A 239 -8.56 13.34 -5.42
N ASP A 240 -7.65 14.31 -5.56
CA ASP A 240 -6.21 14.07 -5.49
C ASP A 240 -5.78 13.84 -4.02
N GLY A 241 -5.32 12.63 -3.72
CA GLY A 241 -4.77 12.25 -2.42
C GLY A 241 -3.26 12.50 -2.30
N ILE A 242 -2.75 12.39 -1.07
CA ILE A 242 -1.32 12.56 -0.80
C ILE A 242 -0.49 11.44 -1.44
N ASN A 243 0.75 11.74 -1.84
CA ASN A 243 1.70 10.79 -2.44
C ASN A 243 1.18 10.04 -3.70
N GLY A 244 0.19 10.59 -4.40
CA GLY A 244 -0.38 10.00 -5.62
C GLY A 244 -1.44 8.93 -5.36
N GLN A 245 -1.94 8.83 -4.13
CA GLN A 245 -3.10 7.99 -3.81
C GLN A 245 -4.39 8.61 -4.37
N LEU A 246 -5.34 7.75 -4.73
CA LEU A 246 -6.63 8.14 -5.30
C LEU A 246 -7.74 7.42 -4.55
N PRO A 247 -8.92 8.06 -4.38
CA PRO A 247 -10.10 7.36 -3.87
C PRO A 247 -10.57 6.33 -4.89
N ASN A 248 -11.36 5.37 -4.43
CA ASN A 248 -12.04 4.43 -5.29
C ASN A 248 -12.86 5.17 -6.37
N LEU A 249 -12.69 4.75 -7.63
CA LEU A 249 -13.35 5.35 -8.79
C LEU A 249 -14.89 5.33 -8.68
N ASP A 250 -15.49 4.38 -7.95
CA ASP A 250 -16.94 4.32 -7.79
C ASP A 250 -17.51 5.48 -6.96
N LEU A 251 -16.78 5.98 -5.95
CA LEU A 251 -17.18 7.18 -5.21
C LEU A 251 -17.21 8.40 -6.15
N PHE A 252 -16.18 8.54 -6.97
CA PHE A 252 -16.08 9.60 -7.97
C PHE A 252 -17.21 9.50 -9.01
N ASN A 253 -17.42 8.30 -9.58
CA ASN A 253 -18.45 8.07 -10.59
C ASN A 253 -19.86 8.29 -10.02
N THR A 254 -20.09 7.92 -8.77
CA THR A 254 -21.36 8.18 -8.06
C THR A 254 -21.60 9.69 -7.95
N ALA A 255 -20.57 10.47 -7.60
CA ALA A 255 -20.67 11.93 -7.55
C ALA A 255 -21.01 12.55 -8.90
N VAL A 256 -20.33 12.12 -9.97
CA VAL A 256 -20.62 12.57 -11.33
C VAL A 256 -22.03 12.18 -11.77
N SER A 257 -22.44 10.93 -11.50
CA SER A 257 -23.76 10.41 -11.88
C SER A 257 -24.90 11.13 -11.17
N VAL A 258 -24.76 11.43 -9.87
CA VAL A 258 -25.77 12.19 -9.10
C VAL A 258 -25.82 13.65 -9.57
N ALA A 259 -24.66 14.31 -9.69
CA ALA A 259 -24.60 15.72 -10.06
C ALA A 259 -25.06 15.97 -11.51
N SER A 260 -24.45 15.28 -12.49
CA SER A 260 -24.78 15.49 -13.90
C SER A 260 -26.05 14.77 -14.34
N GLY A 261 -26.29 13.56 -13.84
CA GLY A 261 -27.45 12.76 -14.26
C GLY A 261 -28.76 13.25 -13.63
N GLN A 262 -28.79 13.41 -12.30
CA GLN A 262 -30.02 13.73 -11.59
C GLN A 262 -30.27 15.24 -11.47
N MET A 263 -29.21 16.03 -11.24
CA MET A 263 -29.32 17.48 -10.98
C MET A 263 -28.99 18.35 -12.20
N GLY A 264 -28.47 17.75 -13.29
CA GLY A 264 -28.07 18.48 -14.49
C GLY A 264 -26.85 19.39 -14.30
N ILE A 265 -26.07 19.21 -13.23
CA ILE A 265 -24.88 20.01 -12.93
C ILE A 265 -23.69 19.41 -13.66
N SER A 266 -23.03 20.19 -14.50
CA SER A 266 -21.82 19.74 -15.20
C SER A 266 -20.65 19.56 -14.22
N CYS A 267 -19.99 18.40 -14.27
CA CYS A 267 -18.79 18.12 -13.47
C CYS A 267 -17.50 18.43 -14.23
N THR A 268 -16.53 19.04 -13.54
CA THR A 268 -15.19 19.36 -14.08
C THR A 268 -14.10 18.76 -13.20
N LEU A 269 -12.90 18.62 -13.76
CA LEU A 269 -11.73 17.99 -13.10
C LEU A 269 -10.47 18.78 -13.36
N GLN A 270 -9.48 18.66 -12.47
CA GLN A 270 -8.12 19.18 -12.68
C GLN A 270 -8.07 20.65 -13.14
N ARG A 271 -9.03 21.45 -12.65
CA ARG A 271 -9.24 22.86 -13.02
C ARG A 271 -9.38 23.10 -14.53
N MET A 272 -9.96 22.13 -15.24
CA MET A 272 -10.34 22.22 -16.65
C MET A 272 -11.80 22.66 -16.73
N TRP A 273 -12.02 23.97 -16.68
CA TRP A 273 -13.37 24.55 -16.63
C TRP A 273 -14.14 24.35 -17.92
N ASP A 274 -13.45 24.47 -19.05
CA ASP A 274 -14.01 24.23 -20.38
C ASP A 274 -13.36 22.99 -20.96
N HIS A 275 -14.16 21.94 -21.16
CA HIS A 275 -13.69 20.65 -21.63
C HIS A 275 -14.68 20.09 -22.64
N ASN A 276 -14.29 20.06 -23.91
CA ASN A 276 -15.14 19.67 -25.04
C ASN A 276 -14.97 18.20 -25.43
N ASP A 277 -14.34 17.40 -24.55
CA ASP A 277 -14.02 15.99 -24.78
C ASP A 277 -13.15 15.76 -26.04
N GLN A 278 -12.39 16.77 -26.44
CA GLN A 278 -11.42 16.67 -27.52
C GLN A 278 -10.09 16.07 -27.02
N TYR A 279 -9.30 15.53 -27.94
CA TYR A 279 -8.00 14.92 -27.62
C TYR A 279 -7.09 15.87 -26.81
N ALA A 280 -7.01 17.15 -27.20
CA ALA A 280 -6.18 18.13 -26.52
C ALA A 280 -6.62 18.36 -25.07
N ASP A 281 -7.92 18.51 -24.84
CA ASP A 281 -8.50 18.72 -23.51
C ASP A 281 -8.27 17.50 -22.61
N ARG A 282 -8.47 16.29 -23.15
CA ARG A 282 -8.22 15.03 -22.44
C ARG A 282 -6.75 14.86 -22.07
N LEU A 283 -5.85 15.14 -23.02
CA LEU A 283 -4.41 15.09 -22.80
C LEU A 283 -3.99 16.09 -21.71
N GLN A 284 -4.52 17.32 -21.76
CA GLN A 284 -4.23 18.33 -20.77
C GLN A 284 -4.76 17.93 -19.38
N THR A 285 -5.98 17.41 -19.29
CA THR A 285 -6.57 16.89 -18.05
C THR A 285 -5.70 15.77 -17.46
N MET A 286 -5.30 14.80 -18.30
CA MET A 286 -4.41 13.70 -17.90
C MET A 286 -3.07 14.21 -17.38
N LEU A 287 -2.40 15.09 -18.12
CA LEU A 287 -1.08 15.59 -17.74
C LEU A 287 -1.12 16.43 -16.46
N ARG A 288 -2.18 17.22 -16.26
CA ARG A 288 -2.39 17.96 -15.01
C ARG A 288 -2.61 17.02 -13.82
N GLY A 289 -3.47 16.01 -13.99
CA GLY A 289 -3.69 14.99 -12.96
C GLY A 289 -2.42 14.21 -12.63
N MET A 290 -1.64 13.80 -13.64
CA MET A 290 -0.35 13.15 -13.44
C MET A 290 0.64 14.05 -12.70
N LEU A 291 0.70 15.34 -13.05
CA LEU A 291 1.58 16.28 -12.35
C LEU A 291 1.19 16.39 -10.87
N ASN A 292 -0.10 16.56 -10.56
CA ASN A 292 -0.59 16.64 -9.17
C ASN A 292 -0.29 15.35 -8.38
N GLN A 293 -0.54 14.18 -8.97
CA GLN A 293 -0.21 12.88 -8.39
C GLN A 293 1.30 12.70 -8.16
N GLY A 294 2.13 13.14 -9.12
CA GLY A 294 3.58 13.06 -9.03
C GLY A 294 4.15 13.97 -7.94
N LEU A 295 3.56 15.14 -7.74
CA LEU A 295 3.95 16.07 -6.66
C LEU A 295 3.47 15.59 -5.28
N GLY A 296 2.35 14.86 -5.21
CA GLY A 296 1.90 14.17 -3.99
C GLY A 296 1.42 15.08 -2.85
N HIS A 297 1.05 16.33 -3.14
CA HIS A 297 0.57 17.30 -2.15
C HIS A 297 -0.90 17.06 -1.77
N ALA A 298 -1.30 17.43 -0.55
CA ALA A 298 -2.69 17.45 -0.14
C ALA A 298 -3.43 18.59 -0.86
N THR A 299 -4.50 18.28 -1.57
CA THR A 299 -5.24 19.27 -2.37
C THR A 299 -6.45 19.85 -1.64
N GLY A 300 -6.97 19.16 -0.62
CA GLY A 300 -8.08 19.64 0.20
C GLY A 300 -8.44 18.69 1.35
N PRO A 301 -9.63 18.87 1.97
CA PRO A 301 -10.02 18.14 3.19
C PRO A 301 -10.05 16.63 3.01
N HIS A 302 -10.44 16.18 1.82
CA HIS A 302 -10.52 14.76 1.46
C HIS A 302 -9.14 14.07 1.46
N SER A 303 -8.06 14.79 1.13
CA SER A 303 -6.74 14.19 0.97
C SER A 303 -6.21 13.53 2.24
N SER A 304 -6.61 14.02 3.43
CA SER A 304 -6.20 13.49 4.73
C SER A 304 -6.87 12.15 5.07
N PHE A 305 -7.99 11.82 4.45
CA PHE A 305 -8.77 10.60 4.72
C PHE A 305 -8.26 9.38 3.95
N ILE A 306 -7.75 9.60 2.74
CA ILE A 306 -7.31 8.55 1.82
C ILE A 306 -6.19 7.65 2.41
N PRO A 307 -5.18 8.16 3.14
CA PRO A 307 -4.16 7.33 3.79
C PRO A 307 -4.70 6.33 4.81
N TYR A 308 -5.85 6.63 5.41
CA TYR A 308 -6.56 5.76 6.34
C TYR A 308 -7.52 4.79 5.63
N HIS A 309 -7.43 4.68 4.30
CA HIS A 309 -8.34 3.90 3.47
C HIS A 309 -9.81 4.33 3.59
N VAL A 310 -10.03 5.63 3.85
CA VAL A 310 -11.35 6.25 3.82
C VAL A 310 -11.47 7.00 2.49
N ASP A 311 -12.30 6.48 1.60
CA ASP A 311 -12.51 7.08 0.29
C ASP A 311 -13.18 8.45 0.43
N ALA A 312 -12.54 9.48 -0.14
CA ALA A 312 -12.98 10.85 0.07
C ALA A 312 -12.84 11.72 -1.17
N ILE A 313 -13.79 12.66 -1.33
CA ILE A 313 -13.80 13.67 -2.41
C ILE A 313 -14.25 15.03 -1.87
N THR A 314 -13.82 16.12 -2.54
CA THR A 314 -14.33 17.47 -2.30
C THR A 314 -15.15 17.96 -3.49
N LEU A 315 -16.34 18.49 -3.21
CA LEU A 315 -17.22 19.14 -4.18
C LEU A 315 -17.03 20.66 -4.09
N GLU A 316 -16.34 21.24 -5.08
CA GLU A 316 -16.08 22.69 -5.17
C GLU A 316 -17.02 23.34 -6.20
N THR A 317 -17.74 24.38 -5.81
CA THR A 317 -18.59 25.15 -6.74
C THR A 317 -17.77 26.10 -7.59
N VAL A 318 -18.01 26.14 -8.90
CA VAL A 318 -17.25 26.98 -9.85
C VAL A 318 -18.18 27.76 -10.79
N GLY A 319 -17.77 28.98 -11.11
CA GLY A 319 -18.45 29.84 -12.09
C GLY A 319 -19.62 30.62 -11.52
N ASP A 320 -20.42 31.19 -12.42
CA ASP A 320 -21.68 31.86 -12.13
C ASP A 320 -22.71 31.36 -13.14
N GLY A 321 -23.79 30.78 -12.67
CA GLY A 321 -24.69 29.98 -13.50
C GLY A 321 -26.11 29.90 -12.95
N TRP A 322 -26.83 28.85 -13.34
CA TRP A 322 -28.24 28.68 -12.99
C TRP A 322 -28.46 27.81 -11.75
N HIS A 323 -27.43 27.08 -11.31
CA HIS A 323 -27.52 26.19 -10.16
C HIS A 323 -27.37 26.95 -8.85
N ASP A 324 -28.11 26.51 -7.84
CA ASP A 324 -28.21 27.15 -6.55
C ASP A 324 -27.86 26.19 -5.40
N GLU A 325 -27.91 26.71 -4.18
CA GLU A 325 -27.72 25.96 -2.94
C GLU A 325 -28.61 24.71 -2.82
N MET A 326 -29.83 24.73 -3.38
CA MET A 326 -30.75 23.60 -3.31
C MET A 326 -30.30 22.47 -4.24
N SER A 327 -29.82 22.82 -5.43
CA SER A 327 -29.24 21.87 -6.39
C SER A 327 -28.00 21.18 -5.81
N LEU A 328 -27.13 21.95 -5.13
CA LEU A 328 -25.98 21.38 -4.41
C LEU A 328 -26.41 20.51 -3.23
N GLY A 329 -27.37 20.97 -2.41
CA GLY A 329 -27.88 20.19 -1.27
C GLY A 329 -28.51 18.86 -1.67
N ARG A 330 -29.27 18.81 -2.77
CA ARG A 330 -29.78 17.56 -3.35
C ARG A 330 -28.68 16.66 -3.87
N THR A 331 -27.63 17.24 -4.45
CA THR A 331 -26.45 16.46 -4.89
C THR A 331 -25.79 15.78 -3.70
N VAL A 332 -25.55 16.50 -2.60
CA VAL A 332 -24.96 15.93 -1.38
C VAL A 332 -25.92 14.93 -0.73
N GLU A 333 -27.23 15.20 -0.69
CA GLU A 333 -28.22 14.22 -0.21
C GLU A 333 -28.15 12.92 -1.03
N GLY A 334 -28.23 13.02 -2.36
CA GLY A 334 -28.17 11.86 -3.26
C GLY A 334 -26.89 11.05 -3.09
N LEU A 335 -25.75 11.73 -2.90
CA LEU A 335 -24.48 11.09 -2.62
C LEU A 335 -24.46 10.34 -1.29
N VAL A 336 -24.86 11.00 -0.19
CA VAL A 336 -24.89 10.37 1.13
C VAL A 336 -25.87 9.20 1.16
N ARG A 337 -27.00 9.28 0.45
CA ARG A 337 -27.94 8.17 0.32
C ARG A 337 -27.34 6.99 -0.43
N SER A 338 -26.58 7.25 -1.49
CA SER A 338 -25.88 6.20 -2.24
C SER A 338 -24.85 5.50 -1.35
N LEU A 339 -24.07 6.27 -0.58
CA LEU A 339 -23.09 5.75 0.39
C LEU A 339 -23.74 5.04 1.58
N ASN A 340 -24.93 5.47 1.98
CA ASN A 340 -25.71 4.83 3.05
C ASN A 340 -26.14 3.40 2.65
N ASN A 341 -26.37 3.14 1.36
CA ASN A 341 -26.76 1.80 0.86
C ASN A 341 -25.59 0.82 0.75
N LEU A 342 -24.36 1.30 0.81
CA LEU A 342 -23.16 0.47 0.69
C LEU A 342 -23.16 -0.63 1.77
N LEU A 343 -23.07 -1.91 1.40
CA LEU A 343 -23.12 -3.03 2.37
C LEU A 343 -21.72 -3.52 2.77
N GLU A 344 -20.72 -3.25 1.93
CA GLU A 344 -19.32 -3.64 2.13
C GLU A 344 -18.44 -2.44 1.82
N HIS A 345 -17.24 -2.35 2.38
CA HIS A 345 -16.27 -1.35 1.92
C HIS A 345 -16.11 -1.41 0.38
N LEU A 346 -15.86 -0.27 -0.26
CA LEU A 346 -15.68 -0.21 -1.71
C LEU A 346 -14.51 -1.11 -2.14
N HIS A 347 -14.83 -2.30 -2.68
CA HIS A 347 -13.85 -3.30 -3.14
C HIS A 347 -14.06 -3.59 -4.62
N GLN A 348 -13.12 -3.16 -5.46
CA GLN A 348 -12.69 -3.80 -6.72
C GLN A 348 -11.75 -2.81 -7.45
N SER A 349 -10.53 -3.25 -7.72
CA SER A 349 -9.66 -2.93 -8.88
C SER A 349 -9.39 -1.49 -9.37
N PHE A 350 -9.95 -0.43 -8.81
CA PHE A 350 -9.83 0.93 -9.38
C PHE A 350 -9.30 1.98 -8.40
N PHE A 351 -8.25 1.67 -7.65
CA PHE A 351 -7.41 2.70 -6.98
C PHE A 351 -6.34 3.27 -7.93
N PHE A 352 -6.22 2.70 -9.13
CA PHE A 352 -5.16 3.00 -10.09
C PHE A 352 -5.76 3.34 -11.47
N TYR A 353 -6.03 4.62 -11.69
CA TYR A 353 -6.62 5.14 -12.91
C TYR A 353 -6.09 6.53 -13.25
N LEU A 354 -6.22 6.91 -14.52
CA LEU A 354 -6.06 8.29 -14.98
C LEU A 354 -7.40 8.77 -15.52
N LEU A 355 -7.93 9.87 -14.99
CA LEU A 355 -9.15 10.51 -15.49
C LEU A 355 -8.81 11.45 -16.65
N MET A 356 -9.52 11.27 -17.76
CA MET A 356 -9.44 12.16 -18.94
C MET A 356 -10.56 13.21 -18.92
N GLN A 357 -11.70 12.84 -18.35
CA GLN A 357 -12.92 13.64 -18.22
C GLN A 357 -13.78 12.99 -17.12
N GLY A 358 -14.82 13.68 -16.62
CA GLY A 358 -15.77 13.11 -15.64
C GLY A 358 -16.37 11.75 -16.04
N ASN A 359 -16.49 11.48 -17.34
CA ASN A 359 -17.05 10.23 -17.86
C ASN A 359 -16.04 9.30 -18.54
N ARG A 360 -14.73 9.59 -18.46
CA ARG A 360 -13.69 8.81 -19.18
C ARG A 360 -12.44 8.59 -18.34
N PHE A 361 -11.97 7.34 -18.32
CA PHE A 361 -10.77 6.94 -17.59
C PHE A 361 -9.90 5.94 -18.36
N VAL A 362 -8.64 5.82 -17.93
CA VAL A 362 -7.68 4.82 -18.38
C VAL A 362 -7.27 3.97 -17.18
N SER A 363 -7.33 2.64 -17.32
CA SER A 363 -6.98 1.72 -16.24
C SER A 363 -5.47 1.43 -16.19
N ILE A 364 -5.01 0.93 -15.03
CA ILE A 364 -3.61 0.56 -14.79
C ILE A 364 -3.00 -0.33 -15.87
N GLY A 365 -3.74 -1.33 -16.35
CA GLY A 365 -3.25 -2.25 -17.39
C GLY A 365 -2.90 -1.54 -18.71
N THR A 366 -3.50 -0.38 -18.97
CA THR A 366 -3.28 0.37 -20.20
C THR A 366 -2.18 1.43 -20.04
N TYR A 367 -2.09 2.14 -18.91
CA TYR A 367 -1.07 3.19 -18.77
C TYR A 367 0.28 2.69 -18.22
N LEU A 368 0.29 1.63 -17.38
CA LEU A 368 1.51 1.12 -16.71
C LEU A 368 2.65 0.75 -17.67
N PRO A 369 2.40 0.18 -18.87
CA PRO A 369 3.46 -0.11 -19.84
C PRO A 369 4.34 1.09 -20.18
N SER A 370 3.80 2.32 -20.20
CA SER A 370 4.59 3.53 -20.48
C SER A 370 5.76 3.70 -19.51
N ALA A 371 5.49 3.63 -18.20
CA ALA A 371 6.53 3.79 -17.18
C ALA A 371 7.47 2.59 -17.14
N MET A 372 6.96 1.37 -17.35
CA MET A 372 7.78 0.16 -17.41
C MET A 372 8.76 0.17 -18.58
N LEU A 373 8.37 0.68 -19.75
CA LEU A 373 9.25 0.82 -20.91
C LEU A 373 10.36 1.83 -20.64
N VAL A 374 10.03 2.98 -20.03
CA VAL A 374 11.02 3.99 -19.64
C VAL A 374 11.98 3.42 -18.58
N ALA A 375 11.49 2.76 -17.55
CA ALA A 375 12.32 2.15 -16.51
C ALA A 375 13.21 1.01 -17.06
N GLY A 376 12.64 0.15 -17.90
CA GLY A 376 13.35 -0.97 -18.55
C GLY A 376 14.45 -0.50 -19.50
N SER A 377 14.33 0.70 -20.06
CA SER A 377 15.37 1.29 -20.92
C SER A 377 16.72 1.44 -20.21
N PHE A 378 16.72 1.79 -18.92
CA PHE A 378 17.92 1.90 -18.08
C PHE A 378 18.55 0.54 -17.80
N SER A 379 17.73 -0.47 -17.50
CA SER A 379 18.17 -1.85 -17.27
C SER A 379 18.84 -2.45 -18.51
N ILE A 380 18.33 -2.18 -19.71
CA ILE A 380 18.92 -2.65 -20.97
C ILE A 380 20.29 -2.01 -21.21
N VAL A 381 20.45 -0.71 -20.98
CA VAL A 381 21.75 -0.04 -21.09
C VAL A 381 22.73 -0.58 -20.04
N SER A 382 22.25 -0.86 -18.83
CA SER A 382 23.06 -1.48 -17.78
C SER A 382 23.60 -2.86 -18.20
N ILE A 383 22.73 -3.75 -18.68
CA ILE A 383 23.13 -5.08 -19.18
C ILE A 383 24.16 -4.94 -20.32
N ALA A 384 23.96 -3.97 -21.22
CA ALA A 384 24.91 -3.73 -22.30
C ALA A 384 26.30 -3.29 -21.78
N LEU A 385 26.35 -2.37 -20.81
CA LEU A 385 27.59 -1.94 -20.16
C LEU A 385 28.27 -3.08 -19.41
N TRP A 386 27.50 -3.96 -18.76
CA TRP A 386 28.00 -5.18 -18.11
C TRP A 386 28.65 -6.15 -19.09
N VAL A 387 28.05 -6.36 -20.25
CA VAL A 387 28.61 -7.22 -21.29
C VAL A 387 29.87 -6.60 -21.90
N GLN A 388 29.86 -5.28 -22.14
CA GLN A 388 31.01 -4.56 -22.70
C GLN A 388 32.20 -4.53 -21.74
N SER A 389 31.97 -4.41 -20.42
CA SER A 389 33.05 -4.41 -19.41
C SER A 389 33.85 -5.72 -19.35
N GLY A 390 33.27 -6.82 -19.83
CA GLY A 390 33.92 -8.13 -19.89
C GLY A 390 34.69 -8.40 -21.19
N ARG A 391 34.75 -7.44 -22.14
CA ARG A 391 35.51 -7.58 -23.39
C ARG A 391 36.76 -6.70 -23.36
N GLY A 392 37.93 -7.27 -23.65
CA GLY A 392 39.16 -6.51 -23.83
C GLY A 392 39.14 -5.70 -25.13
N GLU A 393 39.49 -4.42 -25.06
CA GLU A 393 39.95 -3.67 -26.24
C GLU A 393 41.44 -3.98 -26.44
N GLU A 394 41.77 -5.04 -27.17
CA GLU A 394 43.09 -5.13 -27.79
C GLU A 394 42.95 -4.92 -29.29
N LYS A 395 43.68 -3.91 -29.79
CA LYS A 395 43.90 -3.72 -31.22
C LYS A 395 44.58 -4.99 -31.74
N LEU A 396 43.88 -5.75 -32.57
CA LEU A 396 44.52 -6.71 -33.45
C LEU A 396 45.59 -5.96 -34.25
N VAL A 397 46.86 -6.20 -33.93
CA VAL A 397 47.95 -5.80 -34.82
C VAL A 397 47.79 -6.67 -36.05
N ASN A 398 47.45 -6.05 -37.18
CA ASN A 398 47.43 -6.75 -38.46
C ASN A 398 48.88 -7.19 -38.75
N PRO A 399 49.17 -8.50 -38.81
CA PRO A 399 50.53 -8.97 -39.11
C PRO A 399 51.03 -8.54 -40.49
N ALA A 400 50.12 -8.05 -41.36
CA ALA A 400 50.39 -7.61 -42.72
C ALA A 400 50.25 -6.07 -42.92
N SER A 401 50.47 -5.26 -41.88
CA SER A 401 50.50 -3.79 -42.04
C SER A 401 51.80 -3.34 -42.75
N THR A 402 51.68 -2.81 -43.97
CA THR A 402 52.79 -2.26 -44.77
C THR A 402 53.12 -0.78 -44.47
N ILE A 403 52.59 -0.22 -43.38
CA ILE A 403 52.87 1.17 -42.98
C ILE A 403 54.22 1.23 -42.23
N PRO A 404 55.23 1.99 -42.71
CA PRO A 404 56.52 2.08 -42.06
C PRO A 404 56.39 2.90 -40.76
N GLY A 405 56.52 2.25 -39.60
CA GLY A 405 56.51 2.92 -38.30
C GLY A 405 56.25 2.04 -37.08
N SER A 406 55.73 0.82 -37.23
CA SER A 406 55.53 -0.11 -36.11
C SER A 406 56.64 -1.15 -36.04
N LYS A 407 57.85 -0.74 -35.63
CA LYS A 407 58.83 -1.70 -35.10
C LYS A 407 58.54 -1.92 -33.61
N VAL A 408 57.74 -2.94 -33.31
CA VAL A 408 57.84 -3.63 -32.02
C VAL A 408 58.64 -4.90 -32.32
N GLY A 409 59.72 -5.10 -31.57
CA GLY A 409 60.71 -6.15 -31.80
C GLY A 409 60.10 -7.54 -31.82
N VAL A 410 60.58 -8.36 -32.76
CA VAL A 410 60.26 -9.78 -32.94
C VAL A 410 60.73 -10.65 -31.75
N ASP A 411 61.40 -10.06 -30.76
CA ASP A 411 61.97 -10.78 -29.60
C ASP A 411 61.02 -10.94 -28.40
N SER A 412 59.72 -10.62 -28.54
CA SER A 412 58.76 -10.66 -27.40
C SER A 412 57.64 -11.69 -27.50
N LEU A 413 57.66 -12.60 -28.49
CA LEU A 413 56.68 -13.68 -28.61
C LEU A 413 57.32 -15.01 -28.20
N THR A 414 57.11 -15.40 -26.93
CA THR A 414 57.46 -16.76 -26.49
C THR A 414 56.40 -17.77 -26.95
N THR A 415 56.80 -19.01 -27.19
CA THR A 415 56.00 -20.16 -27.68
C THR A 415 54.77 -20.53 -26.82
N LYS A 416 54.43 -19.75 -25.78
CA LYS A 416 53.25 -19.95 -24.91
C LYS A 416 51.96 -19.26 -25.41
N ASP A 417 52.02 -18.41 -26.43
CA ASP A 417 50.88 -17.56 -26.84
C ASP A 417 50.20 -17.94 -28.17
N THR A 418 50.26 -19.22 -28.56
CA THR A 418 49.50 -19.75 -29.71
C THR A 418 48.86 -21.09 -29.38
N THR A 419 47.62 -21.31 -29.84
CA THR A 419 46.91 -22.59 -29.70
C THR A 419 46.62 -23.19 -31.08
N LEU A 420 46.84 -24.49 -31.19
CA LEU A 420 46.65 -25.28 -32.39
C LEU A 420 45.18 -25.74 -32.45
N VAL A 421 44.42 -25.19 -33.39
CA VAL A 421 43.04 -25.64 -33.63
C VAL A 421 43.05 -26.53 -34.87
N LYS A 422 42.61 -27.78 -34.69
CA LYS A 422 42.53 -28.79 -35.75
C LYS A 422 41.06 -29.07 -36.04
N GLU A 423 40.62 -28.76 -37.25
CA GLU A 423 39.28 -29.10 -37.73
C GLU A 423 39.43 -29.85 -39.07
N GLY A 424 39.23 -31.17 -39.04
CA GLY A 424 39.51 -32.05 -40.17
C GLY A 424 41.00 -32.07 -40.58
N SER A 425 41.28 -31.96 -41.87
CA SER A 425 42.63 -31.99 -42.47
C SER A 425 43.35 -30.63 -42.45
N SER A 426 42.72 -29.58 -41.93
CA SER A 426 43.28 -28.23 -41.90
C SER A 426 43.85 -27.89 -40.52
N ILE A 427 45.05 -27.31 -40.51
CA ILE A 427 45.78 -26.93 -39.30
C ILE A 427 46.02 -25.42 -39.34
N ALA A 428 45.51 -24.68 -38.36
CA ALA A 428 45.74 -23.24 -38.24
C ALA A 428 46.30 -22.88 -36.85
N ILE A 429 47.30 -22.00 -36.84
CA ILE A 429 47.92 -21.45 -35.63
C ILE A 429 47.19 -20.15 -35.29
N VAL A 430 46.47 -20.12 -34.17
CA VAL A 430 45.67 -18.97 -33.76
C VAL A 430 46.24 -18.38 -32.45
N PRO A 431 46.47 -17.05 -32.35
CA PRO A 431 46.93 -16.42 -31.12
C PRO A 431 45.91 -16.63 -29.98
N THR A 432 46.39 -16.94 -28.76
CA THR A 432 45.56 -17.25 -27.58
C THR A 432 44.68 -16.08 -27.09
N VAL A 433 44.82 -14.90 -27.71
CA VAL A 433 44.14 -13.63 -27.37
C VAL A 433 42.61 -13.67 -27.61
N ILE A 434 42.09 -14.69 -28.29
CA ILE A 434 40.66 -14.76 -28.69
C ILE A 434 39.72 -15.13 -27.51
N VAL A 435 40.23 -15.60 -26.35
CA VAL A 435 39.39 -16.08 -25.23
C VAL A 435 39.82 -15.56 -23.85
N ALA A 436 40.52 -14.43 -23.75
CA ALA A 436 40.84 -13.86 -22.44
C ALA A 436 39.58 -13.21 -21.81
N ILE A 437 38.89 -13.95 -20.93
CA ILE A 437 37.87 -13.40 -20.03
C ILE A 437 38.58 -12.42 -19.10
N LYS A 438 38.36 -11.11 -19.28
CA LYS A 438 38.93 -10.11 -18.39
C LYS A 438 38.17 -10.10 -17.06
N GLU A 439 38.88 -10.31 -15.95
CA GLU A 439 38.32 -10.18 -14.61
C GLU A 439 37.77 -8.76 -14.39
N ARG A 440 36.70 -8.66 -13.58
CA ARG A 440 36.02 -7.39 -13.30
C ARG A 440 36.31 -6.99 -11.85
N HIS A 441 36.95 -5.84 -11.67
CA HIS A 441 37.17 -5.28 -10.34
C HIS A 441 35.94 -4.48 -9.89
N PHE A 442 35.22 -4.99 -8.87
CA PHE A 442 33.97 -4.40 -8.39
C PHE A 442 34.13 -3.45 -7.20
N SER A 443 35.25 -3.53 -6.47
CA SER A 443 35.44 -2.80 -5.21
C SER A 443 35.28 -1.29 -5.37
N TYR A 444 36.02 -0.68 -6.31
CA TYR A 444 35.98 0.77 -6.52
C TYR A 444 34.59 1.27 -6.97
N PRO A 445 33.95 0.70 -8.02
CA PRO A 445 32.60 1.11 -8.42
C PRO A 445 31.55 0.93 -7.32
N LEU A 446 31.61 -0.16 -6.55
CA LEU A 446 30.61 -0.47 -5.53
C LEU A 446 30.76 0.44 -4.30
N ILE A 447 31.98 0.68 -3.83
CA ILE A 447 32.25 1.60 -2.69
C ILE A 447 31.82 3.02 -3.04
N LEU A 448 32.12 3.48 -4.25
CA LEU A 448 31.72 4.82 -4.70
C LEU A 448 30.19 4.94 -4.81
N LEU A 449 29.53 3.92 -5.38
CA LEU A 449 28.08 3.90 -5.50
C LEU A 449 27.39 3.93 -4.14
N THR A 450 27.78 3.04 -3.22
CA THR A 450 27.18 2.97 -1.89
C THR A 450 27.46 4.24 -1.10
N GLY A 451 28.69 4.75 -1.13
CA GLY A 451 29.07 6.00 -0.47
C GLY A 451 28.25 7.20 -0.95
N LEU A 452 28.01 7.35 -2.26
CA LEU A 452 27.18 8.41 -2.81
C LEU A 452 25.70 8.26 -2.43
N HIS A 453 25.17 7.02 -2.38
CA HIS A 453 23.80 6.78 -1.91
C HIS A 453 23.64 7.11 -0.42
N PHE A 454 24.61 6.76 0.42
CA PHE A 454 24.63 7.16 1.83
C PHE A 454 24.72 8.68 1.97
N LEU A 455 25.50 9.36 1.13
CA LEU A 455 25.57 10.82 1.11
C LEU A 455 24.21 11.45 0.76
N GLY A 456 23.37 10.76 -0.02
CA GLY A 456 21.99 11.14 -0.31
C GLY A 456 21.07 11.20 0.91
N LEU A 457 21.43 10.58 2.04
CA LEU A 457 20.70 10.73 3.31
C LEU A 457 20.86 12.14 3.91
N LEU A 458 21.93 12.85 3.55
CA LEU A 458 22.25 14.18 4.06
C LEU A 458 21.27 15.24 3.53
N PRO A 459 21.00 15.37 2.21
CA PRO A 459 19.93 16.25 1.74
C PRO A 459 18.56 15.80 2.22
N LEU A 460 18.28 14.49 2.31
CA LEU A 460 17.03 13.99 2.89
C LEU A 460 16.84 14.49 4.33
N TYR A 461 17.87 14.38 5.16
CA TYR A 461 17.85 14.90 6.53
C TYR A 461 17.71 16.42 6.56
N LEU A 462 18.50 17.15 5.76
CA LEU A 462 18.47 18.61 5.69
C LEU A 462 17.08 19.12 5.30
N PHE A 463 16.50 18.62 4.22
CA PHE A 463 15.17 19.06 3.77
C PHE A 463 14.07 18.70 4.76
N ASN A 464 14.19 17.56 5.46
CA ASN A 464 13.21 17.16 6.48
C ASN A 464 13.29 17.97 7.78
N HIS A 465 14.41 18.64 8.08
CA HIS A 465 14.62 19.41 9.31
C HIS A 465 14.77 20.92 9.09
N THR A 466 14.71 21.38 7.84
CA THR A 466 14.77 22.82 7.52
C THR A 466 13.38 23.43 7.67
N PRO A 467 13.23 24.56 8.40
CA PRO A 467 11.98 25.30 8.48
C PRO A 467 11.45 25.73 7.10
N LEU A 468 10.13 25.85 6.93
CA LEU A 468 9.47 26.21 5.67
C LEU A 468 9.99 27.54 5.10
N SER A 469 10.21 28.54 5.96
CA SER A 469 10.78 29.85 5.58
C SER A 469 12.18 29.75 4.97
N SER A 470 12.93 28.72 5.35
CA SER A 470 14.30 28.46 4.88
C SER A 470 14.38 27.35 3.85
N LEU A 471 13.28 26.67 3.51
CA LEU A 471 13.28 25.51 2.62
C LEU A 471 13.68 25.91 1.18
N THR A 472 13.08 26.97 0.64
CA THR A 472 13.42 27.52 -0.68
C THR A 472 14.87 27.97 -0.79
N PRO A 473 15.42 28.82 0.11
CA PRO A 473 16.83 29.20 0.04
C PRO A 473 17.77 28.00 0.26
N THR A 474 17.41 27.04 1.11
CA THR A 474 18.19 25.79 1.28
C THR A 474 18.16 24.93 0.02
N PHE A 475 17.03 24.84 -0.67
CA PHE A 475 16.93 24.13 -1.95
C PHE A 475 17.77 24.80 -3.05
N ILE A 476 17.74 26.13 -3.12
CA ILE A 476 18.58 26.90 -4.05
C ILE A 476 20.06 26.71 -3.70
N ALA A 477 20.44 26.83 -2.42
CA ALA A 477 21.81 26.63 -1.97
C ALA A 477 22.31 25.21 -2.24
N PHE A 478 21.49 24.19 -1.98
CA PHE A 478 21.79 22.80 -2.31
C PHE A 478 21.94 22.58 -3.81
N THR A 479 21.05 23.15 -4.62
CA THR A 479 21.14 23.09 -6.09
C THR A 479 22.45 23.73 -6.54
N LEU A 480 22.77 24.94 -6.07
CA LEU A 480 24.03 25.62 -6.39
C LEU A 480 25.27 24.85 -5.93
N ALA A 481 25.22 24.19 -4.77
CA ALA A 481 26.32 23.39 -4.24
C ALA A 481 26.51 22.06 -4.99
N THR A 482 25.45 21.49 -5.54
CA THR A 482 25.49 20.22 -6.30
C THR A 482 25.93 20.42 -7.75
N LEU A 483 25.76 21.61 -8.33
CA LEU A 483 26.24 21.94 -9.70
C LEU A 483 27.74 21.63 -9.92
N PRO A 484 28.70 22.10 -9.09
CA PRO A 484 30.12 21.81 -9.27
C PRO A 484 30.53 20.42 -8.78
N LEU A 485 29.71 19.76 -7.95
CA LEU A 485 30.08 18.54 -7.23
C LEU A 485 30.58 17.40 -8.15
N PRO A 486 29.95 17.08 -9.30
CA PRO A 486 30.46 16.05 -10.20
C PRO A 486 31.87 16.35 -10.74
N THR A 487 32.17 17.62 -11.03
CA THR A 487 33.49 18.04 -11.54
C THR A 487 34.55 18.02 -10.44
N LEU A 488 34.19 18.42 -9.23
CA LEU A 488 35.06 18.37 -8.05
C LEU A 488 35.38 16.92 -7.67
N LEU A 489 34.37 16.06 -7.63
CA LEU A 489 34.53 14.62 -7.39
C LEU A 489 35.44 13.99 -8.43
N ALA A 490 35.23 14.28 -9.72
CA ALA A 490 36.09 13.75 -10.80
C ALA A 490 37.55 14.20 -10.67
N ALA A 491 37.83 15.40 -10.15
CA ALA A 491 39.19 15.91 -9.92
C ALA A 491 39.83 15.39 -8.62
N ALA A 492 39.02 15.18 -7.57
CA ALA A 492 39.48 14.83 -6.23
C ALA A 492 39.65 13.31 -6.02
N LEU A 493 38.71 12.49 -6.51
CA LEU A 493 38.71 11.03 -6.30
C LEU A 493 40.02 10.34 -6.75
N PRO A 494 40.61 10.66 -7.92
CA PRO A 494 41.87 10.04 -8.33
C PRO A 494 43.07 10.42 -7.44
N ARG A 495 43.01 11.58 -6.77
CA ARG A 495 44.07 12.08 -5.87
C ARG A 495 43.91 11.53 -4.46
N LEU A 496 42.68 11.44 -3.97
CA LEU A 496 42.36 10.92 -2.63
C LEU A 496 42.53 9.40 -2.53
N ALA A 497 42.15 8.67 -3.58
CA ALA A 497 42.26 7.21 -3.59
C ALA A 497 43.62 6.70 -4.09
N ASN A 498 44.55 7.59 -4.48
CA ASN A 498 45.79 7.25 -5.20
C ASN A 498 45.57 6.26 -6.36
N HIS A 499 44.37 6.26 -6.96
CA HIS A 499 43.93 5.30 -7.96
C HIS A 499 43.21 6.06 -9.07
N LYS A 500 43.71 5.95 -10.30
CA LYS A 500 43.04 6.51 -11.47
C LYS A 500 42.03 5.49 -11.99
N PRO A 501 40.73 5.79 -12.00
CA PRO A 501 39.72 4.82 -12.40
C PRO A 501 39.94 4.41 -13.86
N THR A 502 40.01 3.11 -14.06
CA THR A 502 40.13 2.50 -15.38
C THR A 502 38.84 2.68 -16.18
N LYS A 503 38.93 2.60 -17.52
CA LYS A 503 37.75 2.62 -18.40
C LYS A 503 36.74 1.53 -18.03
N GLN A 504 37.23 0.35 -17.60
CA GLN A 504 36.39 -0.76 -17.17
C GLN A 504 35.63 -0.44 -15.86
N GLU A 505 36.29 0.17 -14.87
CA GLU A 505 35.65 0.59 -13.61
C GLU A 505 34.61 1.69 -13.82
N LEU A 506 34.87 2.67 -14.68
CA LEU A 506 33.89 3.72 -15.02
C LEU A 506 32.64 3.15 -15.72
N MET A 507 32.83 2.15 -16.59
CA MET A 507 31.71 1.45 -17.24
C MET A 507 30.89 0.62 -16.25
N LEU A 508 31.56 -0.02 -15.28
CA LEU A 508 30.89 -0.76 -14.21
C LEU A 508 30.14 0.18 -13.25
N LEU A 509 30.69 1.35 -12.95
CA LEU A 509 30.01 2.37 -12.14
C LEU A 509 28.72 2.84 -12.83
N GLN A 510 28.80 3.20 -14.11
CA GLN A 510 27.61 3.59 -14.88
C GLN A 510 26.60 2.44 -14.98
N CYS A 511 27.06 1.20 -15.16
CA CYS A 511 26.23 0.00 -15.16
C CYS A 511 25.42 -0.13 -13.88
N PHE A 512 26.05 -0.04 -12.71
CA PHE A 512 25.36 -0.18 -11.43
C PHE A 512 24.42 0.98 -11.13
N CYS A 513 24.79 2.22 -11.46
CA CYS A 513 23.89 3.38 -11.33
C CYS A 513 22.60 3.19 -12.14
N LEU A 514 22.71 2.79 -13.41
CA LEU A 514 21.56 2.61 -14.29
C LEU A 514 20.69 1.40 -13.90
N LEU A 515 21.31 0.33 -13.39
CA LEU A 515 20.57 -0.83 -12.88
C LEU A 515 19.72 -0.44 -11.68
N LEU A 516 20.33 0.25 -10.72
CA LEU A 516 19.68 0.66 -9.50
C LEU A 516 18.56 1.67 -9.78
N LEU A 517 18.80 2.62 -10.69
CA LEU A 517 17.78 3.56 -11.15
C LEU A 517 16.60 2.84 -11.83
N GLY A 518 16.86 1.92 -12.76
CA GLY A 518 15.81 1.15 -13.43
C GLY A 518 14.97 0.33 -12.46
N LEU A 519 15.60 -0.29 -11.45
CA LEU A 519 14.91 -1.03 -10.39
C LEU A 519 14.03 -0.10 -9.54
N PHE A 520 14.56 1.03 -9.07
CA PHE A 520 13.80 2.00 -8.27
C PHE A 520 12.63 2.59 -9.05
N LEU A 521 12.81 2.95 -10.32
CA LEU A 521 11.72 3.46 -11.17
C LEU A 521 10.65 2.40 -11.40
N SER A 522 11.04 1.14 -11.59
CA SER A 522 10.08 0.04 -11.75
C SER A 522 9.24 -0.17 -10.48
N ALA A 523 9.88 -0.16 -9.31
CA ALA A 523 9.18 -0.25 -8.02
C ALA A 523 8.34 1.00 -7.73
N LEU A 524 8.83 2.19 -8.08
CA LEU A 524 8.11 3.43 -7.86
C LEU A 524 6.88 3.54 -8.75
N ALA A 525 6.92 3.02 -9.98
CA ALA A 525 5.79 3.08 -10.90
C ALA A 525 4.57 2.27 -10.44
N THR A 526 4.73 1.29 -9.54
CA THR A 526 3.62 0.55 -8.94
C THR A 526 2.97 1.28 -7.77
N LEU A 527 3.68 2.25 -7.17
CA LEU A 527 3.20 3.07 -6.05
C LEU A 527 2.71 4.45 -6.52
N ASN A 528 3.52 5.11 -7.35
CA ASN A 528 3.25 6.42 -7.94
C ASN A 528 3.79 6.43 -9.39
N PHE A 529 2.92 6.03 -10.32
CA PHE A 529 3.20 6.00 -11.75
C PHE A 529 3.75 7.33 -12.26
N SER A 530 3.08 8.42 -11.91
CA SER A 530 3.38 9.75 -12.43
C SER A 530 4.77 10.23 -11.99
N LEU A 531 5.12 10.03 -10.71
CA LEU A 531 6.44 10.36 -10.18
C LEU A 531 7.53 9.51 -10.84
N SER A 532 7.32 8.21 -11.00
CA SER A 532 8.29 7.34 -11.69
C SER A 532 8.53 7.77 -13.14
N LEU A 533 7.46 8.07 -13.88
CA LEU A 533 7.60 8.50 -15.27
C LEU A 533 8.33 9.84 -15.38
N LEU A 534 8.00 10.83 -14.55
CA LEU A 534 8.67 12.14 -14.52
C LEU A 534 10.17 12.00 -14.22
N ILE A 535 10.54 11.25 -13.18
CA ILE A 535 11.95 11.01 -12.82
C ILE A 535 12.66 10.25 -13.94
N GLY A 536 12.01 9.23 -14.53
CA GLY A 536 12.55 8.45 -15.64
C GLY A 536 12.85 9.30 -16.88
N LEU A 537 11.95 10.21 -17.23
CA LEU A 537 12.14 11.12 -18.37
C LEU A 537 13.25 12.15 -18.11
N PHE A 538 13.33 12.71 -16.90
CA PHE A 538 14.43 13.60 -16.52
C PHE A 538 15.78 12.88 -16.45
N ALA A 539 15.79 11.61 -16.08
CA ALA A 539 17.00 10.80 -16.01
C ALA A 539 17.44 10.21 -17.37
N ALA A 540 16.55 10.15 -18.36
CA ALA A 540 16.81 9.51 -19.66
C ALA A 540 18.10 9.99 -20.36
N PRO A 541 18.40 11.31 -20.44
CA PRO A 541 19.61 11.82 -21.09
C PRO A 541 20.91 11.25 -20.50
N TYR A 542 20.92 10.92 -19.20
CA TYR A 542 22.10 10.38 -18.52
C TYR A 542 22.50 8.98 -18.98
N SER A 543 21.55 8.21 -19.52
CA SER A 543 21.82 6.85 -20.01
C SER A 543 22.62 6.83 -21.33
N PHE A 544 22.57 7.90 -22.12
CA PHE A 544 23.17 7.96 -23.46
C PHE A 544 24.56 8.61 -23.52
N ILE A 545 25.06 9.10 -22.39
CA ILE A 545 26.34 9.80 -22.31
C ILE A 545 27.51 8.84 -22.59
N ARG A 546 28.41 9.25 -23.49
CA ARG A 546 29.68 8.58 -23.77
C ARG A 546 30.87 9.53 -23.56
N PRO A 547 32.07 9.04 -23.23
CA PRO A 547 33.26 9.88 -23.08
C PRO A 547 33.63 10.59 -24.39
N SER A 548 33.83 11.91 -24.33
CA SER A 548 34.29 12.70 -25.48
C SER A 548 35.81 12.88 -25.52
N THR A 549 36.37 12.98 -26.72
CA THR A 549 37.83 13.03 -26.99
C THR A 549 38.40 14.45 -26.93
N THR A 550 37.61 15.49 -27.26
CA THR A 550 38.09 16.88 -27.28
C THR A 550 37.80 17.60 -25.96
N LYS A 551 38.67 18.54 -25.56
CA LYS A 551 38.47 19.35 -24.33
C LYS A 551 37.19 20.19 -24.42
N VAL A 552 36.93 20.82 -25.56
CA VAL A 552 35.75 21.65 -25.80
C VAL A 552 34.46 20.84 -25.70
N SER A 553 34.40 19.66 -26.34
CA SER A 553 33.21 18.81 -26.28
C SER A 553 32.96 18.25 -24.87
N ARG A 554 34.00 17.94 -24.09
CA ARG A 554 33.82 17.52 -22.68
C ARG A 554 33.24 18.62 -21.80
N VAL A 555 33.72 19.86 -21.95
CA VAL A 555 33.16 21.02 -21.22
C VAL A 555 31.70 21.24 -21.60
N LEU A 556 31.39 21.29 -22.90
CA LEU A 556 30.02 21.47 -23.40
C LEU A 556 29.08 20.35 -22.93
N GLN A 557 29.52 19.10 -23.00
CA GLN A 557 28.75 17.94 -22.53
C GLN A 557 28.49 18.02 -21.02
N THR A 558 29.49 18.42 -20.23
CA THR A 558 29.34 18.55 -18.77
C THR A 558 28.36 19.67 -18.42
N THR A 559 28.48 20.85 -19.06
CA THR A 559 27.56 21.96 -18.88
C THR A 559 26.11 21.59 -19.22
N LEU A 560 25.90 20.89 -20.34
CA LEU A 560 24.56 20.44 -20.75
C LEU A 560 23.95 19.46 -19.74
N LEU A 561 24.73 18.52 -19.23
CA LEU A 561 24.28 17.54 -18.25
C LEU A 561 23.98 18.15 -16.88
N THR A 562 24.70 19.20 -16.52
CA THR A 562 24.42 19.97 -15.32
C THR A 562 23.10 20.76 -15.47
N LEU A 563 22.84 21.34 -16.64
CA LEU A 563 21.58 22.06 -16.92
C LEU A 563 20.34 21.15 -16.93
N ILE A 564 20.50 19.90 -17.38
CA ILE A 564 19.42 18.90 -17.45
C ILE A 564 19.28 18.12 -16.12
N SER A 565 20.02 18.50 -15.08
CA SER A 565 19.91 17.80 -13.79
C SER A 565 18.57 18.00 -13.12
N PRO A 566 18.00 16.94 -12.49
CA PRO A 566 16.68 17.03 -11.86
C PRO A 566 16.52 18.22 -10.90
N PRO A 567 17.50 18.58 -10.05
CA PRO A 567 17.38 19.77 -9.19
C PRO A 567 17.26 21.08 -9.97
N VAL A 568 18.00 21.22 -11.09
CA VAL A 568 17.96 22.42 -11.94
C VAL A 568 16.66 22.51 -12.73
N ILE A 569 16.16 21.37 -13.24
CA ILE A 569 14.86 21.30 -13.92
C ILE A 569 13.75 21.69 -12.95
N ILE A 570 13.76 21.14 -11.72
CA ILE A 570 12.76 21.48 -10.69
C ILE A 570 12.84 22.96 -10.33
N MET A 571 14.04 23.51 -10.14
CA MET A 571 14.22 24.93 -9.86
C MET A 571 13.69 25.84 -10.99
N ALA A 572 13.98 25.49 -12.25
CA ALA A 572 13.49 26.23 -13.41
C ALA A 572 11.96 26.10 -13.55
N ALA A 573 11.41 24.90 -13.35
CA ALA A 573 9.98 24.66 -13.38
C ALA A 573 9.23 25.44 -12.29
N SER A 574 9.74 25.46 -11.06
CA SER A 574 9.17 26.23 -9.95
C SER A 574 9.20 27.74 -10.21
N ALA A 575 10.28 28.26 -10.83
CA ALA A 575 10.38 29.67 -11.21
C ALA A 575 9.43 30.06 -12.35
N LEU A 576 9.19 29.15 -13.31
CA LEU A 576 8.20 29.36 -14.38
C LEU A 576 6.76 29.24 -13.87
N ALA A 577 6.50 28.29 -12.96
CA ALA A 577 5.19 28.09 -12.35
C ALA A 577 4.74 29.29 -11.51
N SER A 578 5.67 29.92 -10.77
CA SER A 578 5.38 31.14 -10.00
C SER A 578 5.06 32.33 -10.91
N GLN A 579 5.73 32.46 -12.06
CA GLN A 579 5.42 33.48 -13.07
C GLN A 579 4.09 33.22 -13.79
N ALA A 580 3.69 31.96 -13.93
CA ALA A 580 2.45 31.55 -14.57
C ALA A 580 1.22 31.53 -13.63
N GLY A 581 1.38 31.88 -12.35
CA GLY A 581 0.28 31.94 -11.37
C GLY A 581 -0.22 30.59 -10.83
N TRP A 582 0.62 29.54 -10.85
CA TRP A 582 0.26 28.21 -10.33
C TRP A 582 0.55 28.13 -8.82
N THR A 583 -0.45 28.38 -7.96
CA THR A 583 -0.31 28.57 -6.50
C THR A 583 -0.39 27.29 -5.65
N GLY A 584 -0.04 26.11 -6.18
CA GLY A 584 -0.33 24.81 -5.53
C GLY A 584 0.75 24.17 -4.64
N PHE A 585 1.88 24.83 -4.35
CA PHE A 585 3.04 24.18 -3.72
C PHE A 585 3.13 24.47 -2.20
N ASN A 586 2.67 23.55 -1.35
CA ASN A 586 3.02 23.48 0.08
C ASN A 586 3.25 22.01 0.49
N TYR A 587 4.34 21.72 1.22
CA TYR A 587 4.83 20.36 1.51
C TYR A 587 5.07 20.12 3.01
N SER A 588 4.57 18.99 3.56
CA SER A 588 4.95 18.50 4.89
C SER A 588 4.73 16.98 5.12
N LEU A 589 5.78 16.29 5.62
CA LEU A 589 5.84 15.15 6.61
C LEU A 589 6.01 13.67 6.17
N LEU A 590 7.02 12.96 6.76
CA LEU A 590 7.22 11.48 6.83
C LEU A 590 8.23 11.04 7.96
N GLN A 591 8.00 9.94 8.73
CA GLN A 591 8.96 9.25 9.68
C GLN A 591 8.67 7.74 10.01
N ILE A 592 9.69 6.92 10.44
CA ILE A 592 9.67 5.46 10.88
C ILE A 592 10.82 5.07 11.89
N PRO A 593 10.75 3.98 12.76
CA PRO A 593 11.88 3.37 13.53
C PRO A 593 12.11 1.80 13.51
N ARG A 594 13.18 1.28 14.21
CA ARG A 594 13.86 -0.08 14.18
C ARG A 594 13.79 -0.98 15.48
N VAL A 595 14.25 -2.27 15.42
CA VAL A 595 14.00 -3.46 16.32
C VAL A 595 15.24 -4.11 17.06
N ARG A 596 15.06 -4.98 18.10
CA ARG A 596 16.03 -5.92 18.78
C ARG A 596 15.42 -7.31 19.23
N GLY A 597 16.23 -8.36 19.56
CA GLY A 597 15.84 -9.81 19.76
C GLY A 597 16.32 -10.58 21.05
N MET A 598 16.15 -11.94 21.12
CA MET A 598 16.27 -12.86 22.32
C MET A 598 16.91 -14.30 22.12
N ALA A 599 17.04 -15.09 23.22
CA ALA A 599 17.92 -16.26 23.56
C ALA A 599 17.40 -17.74 23.38
N THR A 600 18.19 -18.74 23.88
CA THR A 600 18.42 -20.19 23.51
C THR A 600 17.68 -21.34 24.29
N VAL A 601 17.84 -22.63 23.88
CA VAL A 601 17.04 -23.88 24.21
C VAL A 601 17.88 -25.04 24.83
N SER A 602 17.28 -26.02 25.57
CA SER A 602 17.88 -27.20 26.29
C SER A 602 17.49 -28.64 25.78
N ASP A 603 18.07 -29.71 26.39
CA ASP A 603 18.34 -31.11 25.89
C ASP A 603 17.24 -32.24 25.95
N GLY A 604 15.92 -31.96 26.00
CA GLY A 604 14.89 -32.97 26.33
C GLY A 604 14.01 -33.61 25.22
N LEU A 605 14.38 -33.58 23.94
CA LEU A 605 13.40 -33.59 22.84
C LEU A 605 12.92 -34.95 22.26
N SER A 606 13.49 -36.10 22.67
CA SER A 606 13.22 -37.42 22.04
C SER A 606 12.14 -38.28 22.72
N ARG A 607 11.47 -37.77 23.76
CA ARG A 607 10.45 -38.51 24.52
C ARG A 607 9.15 -38.65 23.72
N LYS A 608 8.62 -39.88 23.60
CA LYS A 608 7.29 -40.14 23.01
C LYS A 608 6.18 -39.77 23.99
N VAL A 609 5.49 -38.67 23.72
CA VAL A 609 4.31 -38.18 24.46
C VAL A 609 3.16 -38.09 23.47
N GLU A 610 2.01 -38.69 23.80
CA GLU A 610 0.82 -38.62 22.94
C GLU A 610 0.35 -37.16 22.79
N MET A 611 -0.13 -36.80 21.60
CA MET A 611 -0.62 -35.44 21.34
C MET A 611 -1.86 -35.11 22.17
N THR A 612 -2.70 -36.12 22.43
CA THR A 612 -4.00 -35.97 23.10
C THR A 612 -4.34 -37.25 23.85
N ASN A 613 -5.28 -37.18 24.79
CA ASN A 613 -5.78 -38.36 25.51
C ASN A 613 -6.76 -39.22 24.68
N HIS A 614 -7.23 -38.69 23.54
CA HIS A 614 -8.30 -39.31 22.74
C HIS A 614 -7.76 -40.04 21.50
N GLU A 615 -6.61 -39.62 20.99
CA GLU A 615 -6.04 -40.07 19.71
C GLU A 615 -4.70 -40.80 19.95
N LYS A 616 -4.78 -42.08 20.33
CA LYS A 616 -3.61 -42.89 20.64
C LYS A 616 -2.74 -43.13 19.40
N GLY A 617 -1.43 -43.22 19.60
CA GLY A 617 -0.47 -43.50 18.52
C GLY A 617 0.03 -42.27 17.75
N ASN A 618 -0.50 -41.08 18.03
CA ASN A 618 0.00 -39.81 17.51
C ASN A 618 0.85 -39.11 18.59
N TYR A 619 2.11 -38.80 18.30
CA TYR A 619 3.07 -38.28 19.28
C TYR A 619 3.55 -36.87 18.92
N ILE A 620 3.84 -36.07 19.95
CA ILE A 620 4.35 -34.70 19.80
C ILE A 620 5.74 -34.73 19.12
N PRO A 621 5.93 -34.07 17.96
CA PRO A 621 7.14 -34.24 17.14
C PRO A 621 8.27 -33.24 17.44
N TYR A 622 8.49 -32.86 18.71
CA TYR A 622 9.47 -31.80 19.05
C TYR A 622 10.90 -32.05 18.59
N GLN A 623 11.34 -33.31 18.52
CA GLN A 623 12.63 -33.65 17.95
C GLN A 623 12.73 -33.19 16.49
N LYS A 624 11.77 -33.58 15.65
CA LYS A 624 11.70 -33.18 14.24
C LYS A 624 11.62 -31.65 14.09
N LEU A 625 10.80 -30.99 14.91
CA LEU A 625 10.65 -29.53 14.87
C LEU A 625 11.97 -28.81 15.22
N SER A 626 12.73 -29.33 16.18
CA SER A 626 14.04 -28.79 16.55
C SER A 626 15.09 -29.00 15.46
N GLU A 627 15.13 -30.19 14.84
CA GLU A 627 16.02 -30.50 13.71
C GLU A 627 15.73 -29.57 12.52
N ASN A 628 14.46 -29.40 12.16
CA ASN A 628 14.02 -28.46 11.14
C ASN A 628 14.45 -27.02 11.49
N LEU A 629 14.31 -26.60 12.74
CA LEU A 629 14.74 -25.26 13.16
C LEU A 629 16.25 -25.06 13.10
N GLN A 630 17.05 -26.09 13.34
CA GLN A 630 18.51 -25.99 13.17
C GLN A 630 18.85 -25.73 11.71
N ILE A 631 18.23 -26.44 10.77
CA ILE A 631 18.37 -26.21 9.33
C ILE A 631 18.00 -24.77 8.98
N ILE A 632 16.84 -24.30 9.45
CA ILE A 632 16.36 -22.93 9.15
C ILE A 632 17.27 -21.85 9.76
N ARG A 633 17.77 -22.05 10.98
CA ARG A 633 18.70 -21.10 11.62
C ARG A 633 20.01 -21.01 10.85
N GLN A 634 20.54 -22.13 10.36
CA GLN A 634 21.74 -22.15 9.51
C GLN A 634 21.51 -21.42 8.19
N ARG A 635 20.33 -21.55 7.59
CA ARG A 635 19.97 -20.88 6.31
C ARG A 635 19.74 -19.38 6.46
N LEU A 636 18.98 -18.96 7.46
CA LEU A 636 18.52 -17.56 7.58
C LEU A 636 19.47 -16.66 8.39
N ASN A 637 20.33 -17.24 9.23
CA ASN A 637 21.31 -16.55 10.06
C ASN A 637 20.78 -15.27 10.76
N LYS A 638 19.54 -15.33 11.27
CA LYS A 638 18.86 -14.24 11.98
C LYS A 638 18.09 -14.79 13.19
N PRO A 639 17.82 -13.98 14.23
CA PRO A 639 16.90 -14.35 15.29
C PRO A 639 15.50 -14.61 14.72
N LEU A 640 14.84 -15.67 15.21
CA LEU A 640 13.48 -16.05 14.82
C LEU A 640 12.51 -15.71 15.94
N THR A 641 11.33 -15.16 15.59
CA THR A 641 10.22 -14.97 16.54
C THR A 641 9.63 -16.33 16.96
N LEU A 642 8.74 -16.37 17.96
CA LEU A 642 8.06 -17.62 18.31
C LEU A 642 7.24 -18.15 17.13
N THR A 643 6.51 -17.26 16.46
CA THR A 643 5.74 -17.56 15.24
C THR A 643 6.62 -18.17 14.17
N GLU A 644 7.77 -17.56 13.87
CA GLU A 644 8.71 -18.08 12.88
C GLU A 644 9.30 -19.43 13.30
N LYS A 645 9.56 -19.63 14.60
CA LYS A 645 10.03 -20.93 15.08
C LYS A 645 8.98 -22.02 14.83
N ILE A 646 7.72 -21.77 15.15
CA ILE A 646 6.66 -22.77 14.95
C ILE A 646 6.44 -22.99 13.46
N ILE A 647 6.14 -21.94 12.68
CA ILE A 647 5.82 -22.08 11.25
C ILE A 647 6.98 -22.71 10.48
N TYR A 648 8.21 -22.21 10.62
CA TYR A 648 9.32 -22.73 9.82
C TYR A 648 9.77 -24.13 10.25
N SER A 649 9.50 -24.55 11.49
CA SER A 649 9.73 -25.93 11.91
C SER A 649 8.77 -26.94 11.27
N HIS A 650 7.62 -26.49 10.75
CA HIS A 650 6.60 -27.32 10.09
C HIS A 650 6.71 -27.30 8.56
N LEU A 651 7.79 -26.76 8.00
CA LEU A 651 8.01 -26.82 6.56
C LEU A 651 8.14 -28.26 6.07
N ASP A 652 7.51 -28.54 4.93
CA ASP A 652 7.63 -29.83 4.24
C ASP A 652 9.07 -30.05 3.73
N ASP A 653 9.70 -28.99 3.23
CA ASP A 653 11.12 -28.97 2.83
C ASP A 653 11.87 -27.80 3.48
N PRO A 654 12.44 -27.97 4.69
CA PRO A 654 13.17 -26.91 5.37
C PRO A 654 14.51 -26.56 4.69
N HIS A 655 15.04 -27.37 3.77
CA HIS A 655 16.31 -27.11 3.10
C HIS A 655 16.17 -26.16 1.91
N ASN A 656 15.10 -26.32 1.13
CA ASN A 656 14.96 -25.60 -0.14
C ASN A 656 13.85 -24.54 -0.13
N GLN A 657 12.93 -24.55 0.84
CA GLN A 657 11.83 -23.58 0.91
C GLN A 657 12.34 -22.13 0.90
N GLU A 658 11.81 -21.29 0.00
CA GLU A 658 12.00 -19.84 0.03
C GLU A 658 11.20 -19.21 1.18
N ILE A 659 11.84 -18.33 1.96
CA ILE A 659 11.26 -17.74 3.17
C ILE A 659 11.44 -16.22 3.14
N GLU A 660 10.41 -15.52 2.70
CA GLU A 660 10.31 -14.06 2.72
C GLU A 660 8.93 -13.63 3.23
N ARG A 661 8.91 -12.92 4.37
CA ARG A 661 7.66 -12.48 5.02
C ARG A 661 6.85 -11.57 4.09
N GLY A 662 5.57 -11.87 3.94
CA GLY A 662 4.63 -11.16 3.10
C GLY A 662 4.75 -11.44 1.61
N VAL A 663 5.64 -12.37 1.20
CA VAL A 663 5.93 -12.64 -0.21
C VAL A 663 5.84 -14.14 -0.53
N SER A 664 6.67 -14.97 0.10
CA SER A 664 6.78 -16.40 -0.24
C SER A 664 5.58 -17.22 0.25
N TYR A 665 5.12 -18.19 -0.51
CA TYR A 665 4.19 -19.21 -0.04
C TYR A 665 4.95 -20.38 0.59
N LEU A 666 4.66 -20.64 1.86
CA LEU A 666 5.27 -21.69 2.66
C LEU A 666 4.47 -22.98 2.50
N LYS A 667 5.15 -24.08 2.20
CA LYS A 667 4.55 -25.42 2.16
C LYS A 667 4.69 -26.07 3.53
N LEU A 668 3.58 -26.23 4.23
CA LEU A 668 3.53 -26.62 5.63
C LEU A 668 2.86 -27.98 5.83
N ARG A 669 3.21 -28.63 6.93
CA ARG A 669 2.58 -29.85 7.45
C ARG A 669 1.96 -29.57 8.81
N PRO A 670 0.68 -29.14 8.88
CA PRO A 670 -0.03 -29.03 10.14
C PRO A 670 -0.11 -30.37 10.87
N ASP A 671 -0.04 -30.35 12.19
CA ASP A 671 -0.12 -31.55 13.04
C ASP A 671 -1.55 -32.08 13.13
N ARG A 672 -2.55 -31.21 12.98
CA ARG A 672 -3.97 -31.56 13.10
C ARG A 672 -4.93 -30.61 12.40
N VAL A 673 -6.13 -31.12 12.13
CA VAL A 673 -7.26 -30.39 11.55
C VAL A 673 -8.45 -30.39 12.51
N ALA A 674 -9.18 -29.28 12.61
CA ALA A 674 -10.42 -29.19 13.38
C ALA A 674 -11.53 -28.48 12.58
N CYS A 675 -12.67 -29.14 12.42
CA CYS A 675 -13.80 -28.63 11.63
C CYS A 675 -15.03 -28.43 12.52
N GLN A 676 -15.82 -27.40 12.24
CA GLN A 676 -17.12 -27.17 12.90
C GLN A 676 -18.27 -27.57 11.95
N ASP A 677 -19.42 -27.97 12.48
CA ASP A 677 -20.50 -28.63 11.74
C ASP A 677 -21.09 -27.84 10.54
N ALA A 678 -21.08 -26.51 10.56
CA ALA A 678 -21.52 -25.71 9.42
C ALA A 678 -20.56 -25.78 8.22
N THR A 679 -19.25 -25.83 8.44
CA THR A 679 -18.25 -25.93 7.35
C THR A 679 -17.77 -27.37 7.09
N ALA A 680 -17.87 -28.25 8.08
CA ALA A 680 -17.45 -29.65 8.01
C ALA A 680 -18.24 -30.42 6.95
N GLN A 681 -19.51 -30.06 6.74
CA GLN A 681 -20.34 -30.70 5.71
C GLN A 681 -19.67 -30.63 4.33
N MET A 682 -19.29 -29.42 3.90
CA MET A 682 -18.68 -29.22 2.59
C MET A 682 -17.25 -29.77 2.53
N ALA A 683 -16.46 -29.61 3.60
CA ALA A 683 -15.11 -30.17 3.67
C ALA A 683 -15.12 -31.70 3.52
N ILE A 684 -16.03 -32.38 4.23
CA ILE A 684 -16.17 -33.84 4.13
C ILE A 684 -16.66 -34.24 2.74
N LEU A 685 -17.64 -33.56 2.13
CA LEU A 685 -18.07 -33.87 0.77
C LEU A 685 -16.95 -33.73 -0.27
N GLN A 686 -16.08 -32.72 -0.12
CA GLN A 686 -14.90 -32.55 -0.96
C GLN A 686 -13.88 -33.69 -0.73
N PHE A 687 -13.63 -34.07 0.52
CA PHE A 687 -12.77 -35.20 0.85
C PHE A 687 -13.32 -36.54 0.32
N MET A 688 -14.64 -36.76 0.42
CA MET A 688 -15.32 -37.91 -0.17
C MET A 688 -15.07 -37.99 -1.68
N SER A 689 -15.09 -36.83 -2.34
CA SER A 689 -14.84 -36.72 -3.78
C SER A 689 -13.39 -37.01 -4.17
N ALA A 690 -12.43 -36.81 -3.25
CA ALA A 690 -11.04 -37.21 -3.44
C ALA A 690 -10.84 -38.74 -3.45
N GLY A 691 -11.85 -39.50 -3.00
CA GLY A 691 -11.83 -40.97 -3.05
C GLY A 691 -10.83 -41.63 -2.09
N LEU A 692 -10.34 -40.90 -1.09
CA LEU A 692 -9.40 -41.43 -0.09
C LEU A 692 -10.13 -42.22 1.00
N PRO A 693 -9.52 -43.30 1.53
CA PRO A 693 -10.19 -44.19 2.47
C PRO A 693 -10.24 -43.64 3.91
N THR A 694 -9.26 -42.83 4.30
CA THR A 694 -9.13 -42.25 5.65
C THR A 694 -8.30 -40.96 5.59
N VAL A 695 -8.45 -40.08 6.59
CA VAL A 695 -7.64 -38.86 6.69
C VAL A 695 -6.18 -39.19 7.03
N ALA A 696 -5.24 -38.43 6.47
CA ALA A 696 -3.81 -38.57 6.68
C ALA A 696 -3.31 -37.93 7.99
N THR A 697 -4.07 -36.98 8.53
CA THR A 697 -3.72 -36.16 9.68
C THR A 697 -4.87 -36.20 10.69
N PRO A 698 -4.60 -36.31 12.02
CA PRO A 698 -5.65 -36.32 13.03
C PRO A 698 -6.65 -35.17 12.85
N THR A 699 -7.93 -35.53 12.69
CA THR A 699 -8.99 -34.59 12.34
C THR A 699 -10.18 -34.76 13.29
N THR A 700 -10.81 -33.65 13.69
CA THR A 700 -12.03 -33.70 14.50
C THR A 700 -13.14 -32.81 13.94
N VAL A 701 -14.39 -33.22 14.10
CA VAL A 701 -15.60 -32.44 13.79
C VAL A 701 -16.35 -32.13 15.08
N HIS A 702 -16.81 -30.88 15.21
CA HIS A 702 -17.50 -30.37 16.40
C HIS A 702 -18.89 -29.85 16.02
N CYS A 703 -19.93 -30.35 16.71
CA CYS A 703 -21.32 -29.94 16.46
C CYS A 703 -21.78 -28.82 17.40
N ASP A 704 -21.53 -27.57 17.01
CA ASP A 704 -21.77 -26.39 17.83
C ASP A 704 -22.49 -25.22 17.13
N HIS A 705 -22.54 -25.15 15.79
CA HIS A 705 -23.13 -24.00 15.07
C HIS A 705 -24.61 -24.15 14.75
N LEU A 706 -25.16 -25.38 14.76
CA LEU A 706 -26.55 -25.64 14.37
C LEU A 706 -27.54 -25.67 15.55
N ILE A 707 -27.12 -25.24 16.75
CA ILE A 707 -27.96 -25.21 17.95
C ILE A 707 -28.47 -23.79 18.20
N GLU A 708 -29.71 -23.53 17.80
CA GLU A 708 -30.36 -22.22 17.98
C GLU A 708 -30.80 -22.00 19.44
N ALA A 709 -30.38 -20.88 20.05
CA ALA A 709 -30.84 -20.47 21.36
C ALA A 709 -32.26 -19.88 21.28
N GLN A 710 -33.21 -20.44 22.03
CA GLN A 710 -34.61 -19.96 22.03
C GLN A 710 -35.28 -20.08 23.40
N VAL A 711 -35.21 -21.24 24.05
CA VAL A 711 -35.93 -21.51 25.31
C VAL A 711 -34.97 -21.78 26.47
N GLY A 712 -33.82 -22.38 26.22
CA GLY A 712 -32.86 -22.80 27.23
C GLY A 712 -32.18 -24.13 26.88
N GLY A 713 -30.97 -24.32 27.39
CA GLY A 713 -30.00 -25.29 26.88
C GLY A 713 -30.53 -26.70 26.58
N GLN A 714 -31.23 -27.36 27.52
CA GLN A 714 -31.72 -28.73 27.30
C GLN A 714 -32.80 -28.81 26.21
N LYS A 715 -33.75 -27.85 26.20
CA LYS A 715 -34.84 -27.84 25.23
C LYS A 715 -34.34 -27.45 23.84
N ASP A 716 -33.42 -26.49 23.78
CA ASP A 716 -32.79 -26.06 22.54
C ASP A 716 -31.92 -27.16 21.93
N LEU A 717 -31.16 -27.90 22.75
CA LEU A 717 -30.38 -29.05 22.28
C LEU A 717 -31.28 -30.20 21.78
N ALA A 718 -32.38 -30.50 22.47
CA ALA A 718 -33.34 -31.49 22.00
C ALA A 718 -33.94 -31.07 20.64
N ARG A 719 -34.40 -29.82 20.53
CA ARG A 719 -34.91 -29.25 19.28
C ARG A 719 -33.88 -29.31 18.15
N ALA A 720 -32.62 -28.94 18.42
CA ALA A 720 -31.55 -28.95 17.43
C ALA A 720 -31.24 -30.37 16.93
N LYS A 721 -31.27 -31.38 17.81
CA LYS A 721 -31.10 -32.79 17.43
C LYS A 721 -32.23 -33.30 16.53
N ASP A 722 -33.44 -32.81 16.74
CA ASP A 722 -34.59 -33.17 15.90
C ASP A 722 -34.55 -32.45 14.55
N ILE A 723 -34.34 -31.12 14.54
CA ILE A 723 -34.31 -30.30 13.31
C ILE A 723 -33.13 -30.68 12.41
N ASN A 724 -31.93 -30.81 12.96
CA ASN A 724 -30.70 -31.03 12.20
C ASN A 724 -30.29 -32.51 12.16
N LYS A 725 -31.23 -33.42 12.43
CA LYS A 725 -30.96 -34.86 12.53
C LYS A 725 -30.20 -35.40 11.32
N GLU A 726 -30.61 -35.01 10.12
CA GLU A 726 -29.99 -35.43 8.86
C GLU A 726 -28.51 -35.03 8.79
N VAL A 727 -28.19 -33.78 9.13
CA VAL A 727 -26.83 -33.26 9.12
C VAL A 727 -25.96 -33.97 10.16
N TYR A 728 -26.47 -34.16 11.38
CA TYR A 728 -25.73 -34.85 12.44
C TYR A 728 -25.50 -36.33 12.13
N ASP A 729 -26.47 -37.01 11.52
CA ASP A 729 -26.31 -38.39 11.06
C ASP A 729 -25.26 -38.47 9.95
N PHE A 730 -25.29 -37.55 8.97
CA PHE A 730 -24.29 -37.46 7.91
C PHE A 730 -22.88 -37.27 8.47
N LEU A 731 -22.69 -36.29 9.37
CA LEU A 731 -21.38 -36.01 9.96
C LEU A 731 -20.89 -37.18 10.82
N SER A 732 -21.74 -37.74 11.69
CA SER A 732 -21.38 -38.87 12.56
C SER A 732 -20.94 -40.10 11.76
N THR A 733 -21.71 -40.47 10.72
CA THR A 733 -21.41 -41.65 9.89
C THR A 733 -20.20 -41.44 9.00
N SER A 734 -20.03 -40.23 8.44
CA SER A 734 -18.85 -39.89 7.64
C SER A 734 -17.59 -39.84 8.50
N CYS A 735 -17.69 -39.28 9.72
CA CYS A 735 -16.56 -39.23 10.64
C CYS A 735 -16.09 -40.64 11.02
N ALA A 736 -17.02 -41.53 11.35
CA ALA A 736 -16.71 -42.94 11.62
C ALA A 736 -16.08 -43.65 10.41
N LYS A 737 -16.52 -43.32 9.18
CA LYS A 737 -15.98 -43.92 7.94
C LYS A 737 -14.54 -43.52 7.67
N TYR A 738 -14.18 -42.24 7.88
CA TYR A 738 -12.90 -41.67 7.48
C TYR A 738 -11.90 -41.46 8.63
N ASP A 739 -12.14 -42.10 9.78
CA ASP A 739 -11.32 -41.97 11.01
C ASP A 739 -11.17 -40.54 11.52
N ILE A 740 -12.30 -39.81 11.54
CA ILE A 740 -12.40 -38.45 12.05
C ILE A 740 -13.08 -38.49 13.42
N GLY A 741 -12.51 -37.83 14.43
CA GLY A 741 -13.13 -37.75 15.75
C GLY A 741 -14.41 -36.90 15.71
N PHE A 742 -15.50 -37.37 16.32
CA PHE A 742 -16.80 -36.70 16.27
C PHE A 742 -17.27 -36.24 17.65
N TRP A 743 -17.30 -34.93 17.86
CA TRP A 743 -17.85 -34.29 19.06
C TRP A 743 -19.34 -33.99 18.84
N ARG A 744 -20.18 -34.77 19.55
CA ARG A 744 -21.65 -34.78 19.39
C ARG A 744 -22.29 -33.43 19.76
N PRO A 745 -23.49 -33.12 19.21
CA PRO A 745 -24.22 -31.92 19.58
C PRO A 745 -24.38 -31.75 21.09
N GLY A 746 -23.96 -30.59 21.59
CA GLY A 746 -23.96 -30.26 23.02
C GLY A 746 -22.65 -30.58 23.77
N SER A 747 -21.60 -31.05 23.08
CA SER A 747 -20.28 -31.27 23.69
C SER A 747 -19.58 -29.98 24.12
N GLY A 748 -19.82 -28.87 23.41
CA GLY A 748 -19.15 -27.59 23.62
C GLY A 748 -18.66 -26.97 22.32
N ILE A 749 -18.27 -25.71 22.40
CA ILE A 749 -17.76 -24.92 21.27
C ILE A 749 -16.38 -25.46 20.84
N ILE A 750 -16.15 -25.60 19.54
CA ILE A 750 -14.93 -26.15 18.92
C ILE A 750 -13.64 -25.66 19.59
N HIS A 751 -13.49 -24.35 19.76
CA HIS A 751 -12.27 -23.74 20.29
C HIS A 751 -12.01 -24.05 21.76
N GLN A 752 -13.07 -24.24 22.54
CA GLN A 752 -12.95 -24.62 23.94
C GLN A 752 -12.49 -26.08 24.05
N ILE A 753 -13.13 -26.97 23.28
CA ILE A 753 -12.76 -28.38 23.22
C ILE A 753 -11.31 -28.52 22.72
N VAL A 754 -10.92 -27.75 21.69
CA VAL A 754 -9.54 -27.70 21.18
C VAL A 754 -8.56 -27.28 22.27
N LEU A 755 -8.83 -26.18 22.98
CA LEU A 755 -7.92 -25.69 24.03
C LEU A 755 -7.79 -26.69 25.19
N GLU A 756 -8.86 -27.38 25.56
CA GLU A 756 -8.88 -28.33 26.69
C GLU A 756 -8.25 -29.70 26.37
N ASN A 757 -8.33 -30.15 25.11
CA ASN A 757 -8.01 -31.54 24.76
C ASN A 757 -6.91 -31.70 23.71
N TYR A 758 -6.68 -30.67 22.88
CA TYR A 758 -5.95 -30.80 21.62
C TYR A 758 -4.79 -29.81 21.45
N ALA A 759 -4.81 -28.68 22.17
CA ALA A 759 -3.78 -27.66 22.10
C ALA A 759 -2.55 -28.03 22.94
N PHE A 760 -1.35 -27.87 22.38
CA PHE A 760 -0.08 -27.98 23.10
C PHE A 760 0.98 -27.02 22.50
N PRO A 761 1.99 -26.59 23.27
CA PRO A 761 2.94 -25.58 22.81
C PRO A 761 3.71 -26.05 21.57
N GLY A 762 3.91 -25.18 20.59
CA GLY A 762 4.72 -25.48 19.42
C GLY A 762 4.06 -26.33 18.34
N ALA A 763 2.81 -26.75 18.51
CA ALA A 763 2.05 -27.42 17.44
C ALA A 763 1.58 -26.42 16.37
N LEU A 764 1.29 -26.92 15.17
CA LEU A 764 0.59 -26.22 14.09
C LEU A 764 -0.79 -26.85 13.85
N LEU A 765 -1.86 -26.07 14.01
CA LEU A 765 -3.24 -26.51 13.77
C LEU A 765 -3.90 -25.65 12.70
N ILE A 766 -4.65 -26.27 11.79
CA ILE A 766 -5.60 -25.55 10.94
C ILE A 766 -7.03 -25.91 11.33
N GLY A 767 -7.95 -24.95 11.23
CA GLY A 767 -9.35 -25.24 11.50
C GLY A 767 -10.29 -24.45 10.62
N THR A 768 -11.42 -25.03 10.28
CA THR A 768 -12.41 -24.41 9.37
C THR A 768 -13.29 -23.39 10.11
N ASP A 769 -12.68 -22.53 10.91
CA ASP A 769 -13.33 -21.48 11.68
C ASP A 769 -12.37 -20.31 11.87
N SER A 770 -12.87 -19.08 11.85
CA SER A 770 -12.05 -17.89 11.93
C SER A 770 -11.41 -17.68 13.32
N HIS A 771 -12.01 -18.23 14.38
CA HIS A 771 -11.55 -18.08 15.76
C HIS A 771 -10.59 -19.19 16.21
N THR A 772 -10.15 -20.05 15.29
CA THR A 772 -9.11 -21.08 15.51
C THR A 772 -7.84 -20.56 16.19
N PRO A 773 -7.39 -19.30 16.00
CA PRO A 773 -6.29 -18.71 16.78
C PRO A 773 -6.43 -18.79 18.32
N ASN A 774 -7.62 -19.09 18.88
CA ASN A 774 -7.81 -19.32 20.32
C ASN A 774 -6.79 -20.28 20.95
N ALA A 775 -6.36 -21.33 20.23
CA ALA A 775 -5.37 -22.28 20.72
C ALA A 775 -3.96 -21.67 20.94
N GLY A 776 -3.70 -20.47 20.40
CA GLY A 776 -2.50 -19.67 20.68
C GLY A 776 -2.29 -19.36 22.16
N GLY A 777 -3.35 -19.38 22.98
CA GLY A 777 -3.26 -19.28 24.43
C GLY A 777 -2.45 -20.38 25.12
N LEU A 778 -2.23 -21.50 24.42
CA LEU A 778 -1.42 -22.64 24.88
C LEU A 778 -0.11 -22.77 24.05
N GLY A 779 0.30 -21.69 23.39
CA GLY A 779 1.56 -21.64 22.62
C GLY A 779 1.55 -22.42 21.30
N MET A 780 0.38 -22.86 20.83
CA MET A 780 0.16 -23.46 19.50
C MET A 780 0.02 -22.37 18.44
N CYS A 781 0.55 -22.57 17.23
CA CYS A 781 0.19 -21.73 16.10
C CYS A 781 -1.06 -22.31 15.43
N ALA A 782 -2.20 -21.64 15.56
CA ALA A 782 -3.48 -22.13 15.06
C ALA A 782 -4.11 -21.14 14.08
N ILE A 783 -4.46 -21.59 12.88
CA ILE A 783 -4.87 -20.73 11.76
C ILE A 783 -6.24 -21.18 11.23
N GLY A 784 -7.14 -20.21 11.06
CA GLY A 784 -8.45 -20.44 10.45
C GLY A 784 -8.33 -20.55 8.92
N VAL A 785 -8.99 -21.54 8.32
CA VAL A 785 -8.92 -21.82 6.89
C VAL A 785 -10.29 -22.16 6.27
N GLY A 786 -10.37 -22.18 4.95
CA GLY A 786 -11.53 -22.72 4.22
C GLY A 786 -11.60 -24.25 4.26
N GLY A 787 -12.74 -24.82 3.86
CA GLY A 787 -12.92 -26.27 3.80
C GLY A 787 -11.96 -26.99 2.84
N ALA A 788 -11.59 -26.35 1.73
CA ALA A 788 -10.67 -26.93 0.74
C ALA A 788 -9.24 -27.11 1.29
N ASP A 789 -8.71 -26.10 1.97
CA ASP A 789 -7.40 -26.19 2.63
C ASP A 789 -7.36 -27.27 3.71
N ALA A 790 -8.47 -27.46 4.44
CA ALA A 790 -8.59 -28.57 5.38
C ALA A 790 -8.54 -29.93 4.66
N VAL A 791 -9.17 -30.04 3.49
CA VAL A 791 -9.14 -31.25 2.65
C VAL A 791 -7.72 -31.55 2.16
N ASP A 792 -6.93 -30.54 1.78
CA ASP A 792 -5.53 -30.74 1.37
C ASP A 792 -4.72 -31.42 2.48
N VAL A 793 -4.82 -30.94 3.71
CA VAL A 793 -4.11 -31.54 4.86
C VAL A 793 -4.67 -32.92 5.19
N MET A 794 -6.00 -33.07 5.18
CA MET A 794 -6.66 -34.38 5.36
C MET A 794 -6.24 -35.38 4.29
N ALA A 795 -5.94 -34.94 3.07
CA ALA A 795 -5.47 -35.77 1.97
C ALA A 795 -3.96 -36.04 1.99
N GLY A 796 -3.24 -35.44 2.95
CA GLY A 796 -1.78 -35.58 3.05
C GLY A 796 -1.01 -34.73 2.02
N LEU A 797 -1.61 -33.65 1.51
CA LEU A 797 -0.94 -32.65 0.69
C LEU A 797 -0.31 -31.55 1.59
N PRO A 798 0.79 -30.90 1.16
CA PRO A 798 1.31 -29.73 1.86
C PRO A 798 0.31 -28.57 1.79
N TRP A 799 0.06 -27.91 2.91
CA TRP A 799 -0.76 -26.71 2.96
C TRP A 799 0.06 -25.47 2.64
N GLU A 800 -0.43 -24.62 1.74
CA GLU A 800 0.27 -23.40 1.35
C GLU A 800 -0.21 -22.20 2.17
N LEU A 801 0.72 -21.51 2.84
CA LEU A 801 0.46 -20.30 3.60
C LEU A 801 1.40 -19.19 3.15
N LYS A 802 0.86 -18.03 2.78
CA LYS A 802 1.69 -16.86 2.55
C LYS A 802 2.45 -16.51 3.83
N ALA A 803 3.78 -16.47 3.76
CA ALA A 803 4.64 -16.29 4.93
C ALA A 803 4.21 -15.04 5.71
N PRO A 804 3.72 -15.19 6.95
CA PRO A 804 3.08 -14.06 7.63
C PRO A 804 4.11 -13.02 8.07
N LYS A 805 3.70 -11.75 8.10
CA LYS A 805 4.38 -10.74 8.91
C LYS A 805 4.14 -11.04 10.40
N VAL A 806 4.89 -10.41 11.30
CA VAL A 806 4.72 -10.61 12.74
C VAL A 806 4.54 -9.25 13.41
N ILE A 807 3.44 -9.08 14.15
CA ILE A 807 3.13 -7.89 14.96
C ILE A 807 3.45 -8.23 16.42
N GLY A 808 4.44 -7.56 17.00
CA GLY A 808 4.81 -7.79 18.40
C GLY A 808 4.00 -6.92 19.36
N VAL A 809 3.15 -7.51 20.20
CA VAL A 809 2.46 -6.78 21.28
C VAL A 809 3.20 -7.00 22.59
N LYS A 810 3.83 -5.95 23.12
CA LYS A 810 4.59 -6.02 24.38
C LYS A 810 3.68 -5.71 25.57
N LEU A 811 3.36 -6.71 26.38
CA LEU A 811 2.63 -6.55 27.63
C LEU A 811 3.58 -6.20 28.79
N THR A 812 3.23 -5.16 29.54
CA THR A 812 3.96 -4.71 30.74
C THR A 812 2.99 -4.47 31.89
N GLY A 813 3.45 -4.64 33.13
CA GLY A 813 2.58 -4.54 34.32
C GLY A 813 1.78 -5.82 34.59
N LYS A 814 0.69 -5.72 35.34
CA LYS A 814 -0.23 -6.82 35.68
C LYS A 814 -1.67 -6.30 35.65
N LEU A 815 -2.63 -7.15 35.30
CA LEU A 815 -4.06 -6.81 35.37
C LEU A 815 -4.48 -6.54 36.83
N SER A 816 -5.37 -5.57 37.04
CA SER A 816 -5.89 -5.21 38.37
C SER A 816 -7.36 -4.77 38.32
N GLY A 817 -8.06 -4.92 39.45
CA GLY A 817 -9.46 -4.55 39.60
C GLY A 817 -10.38 -5.36 38.68
N TRP A 818 -11.20 -4.65 37.91
CA TRP A 818 -12.15 -5.23 36.95
C TRP A 818 -11.52 -5.59 35.60
N THR A 819 -10.27 -5.20 35.36
CA THR A 819 -9.59 -5.40 34.07
C THR A 819 -9.28 -6.89 33.87
N SER A 820 -9.66 -7.41 32.71
CA SER A 820 -9.58 -8.81 32.32
C SER A 820 -8.71 -9.02 31.07
N PRO A 821 -8.32 -10.26 30.74
CA PRO A 821 -7.63 -10.56 29.48
C PRO A 821 -8.42 -10.12 28.23
N LYS A 822 -9.76 -10.09 28.31
CA LYS A 822 -10.60 -9.59 27.20
C LYS A 822 -10.30 -8.13 26.90
N ASP A 823 -10.03 -7.31 27.91
CA ASP A 823 -9.74 -5.89 27.74
C ASP A 823 -8.41 -5.66 27.02
N ILE A 824 -7.44 -6.56 27.17
CA ILE A 824 -6.18 -6.50 26.42
C ILE A 824 -6.46 -6.62 24.93
N ILE A 825 -7.21 -7.64 24.50
CA ILE A 825 -7.49 -7.80 23.07
C ILE A 825 -8.50 -6.78 22.55
N LEU A 826 -9.46 -6.33 23.35
CA LEU A 826 -10.30 -5.20 22.95
C LEU A 826 -9.48 -3.93 22.75
N LYS A 827 -8.48 -3.69 23.60
CA LYS A 827 -7.56 -2.57 23.42
C LYS A 827 -6.66 -2.76 22.21
N VAL A 828 -6.12 -3.95 21.98
CA VAL A 828 -5.28 -4.26 20.82
C VAL A 828 -6.08 -4.21 19.53
N ALA A 829 -7.31 -4.73 19.49
CA ALA A 829 -8.22 -4.59 18.36
C ALA A 829 -8.61 -3.14 18.13
N GLY A 830 -8.78 -2.34 19.20
CA GLY A 830 -8.94 -0.89 19.09
C GLY A 830 -7.70 -0.20 18.48
N ILE A 831 -6.49 -0.64 18.82
CA ILE A 831 -5.23 -0.09 18.30
C ILE A 831 -4.98 -0.51 16.85
N LEU A 832 -5.11 -1.80 16.54
CA LEU A 832 -4.80 -2.35 15.22
C LEU A 832 -5.96 -2.18 14.25
N THR A 833 -7.17 -1.90 14.73
CA THR A 833 -8.43 -2.01 13.96
C THR A 833 -8.63 -3.42 13.40
N VAL A 834 -9.69 -3.62 12.62
CA VAL A 834 -9.97 -4.90 11.97
C VAL A 834 -9.00 -5.23 10.82
N LYS A 835 -8.31 -4.23 10.24
CA LYS A 835 -7.40 -4.42 9.09
C LYS A 835 -5.92 -4.49 9.48
N GLY A 836 -5.51 -3.94 10.63
CA GLY A 836 -4.09 -3.85 10.99
C GLY A 836 -3.41 -5.19 11.25
N GLY A 837 -4.19 -6.28 11.43
CA GLY A 837 -3.70 -7.65 11.53
C GLY A 837 -3.59 -8.42 10.22
N THR A 838 -4.08 -7.88 9.08
CA THR A 838 -4.12 -8.64 7.81
C THR A 838 -2.74 -9.08 7.33
N GLY A 839 -2.60 -10.35 6.97
CA GLY A 839 -1.33 -10.94 6.52
C GLY A 839 -0.24 -11.01 7.60
N ALA A 840 -0.59 -10.85 8.88
CA ALA A 840 0.34 -10.89 10.00
C ALA A 840 -0.17 -11.71 11.18
N ILE A 841 0.74 -12.36 11.91
CA ILE A 841 0.45 -13.00 13.19
C ILE A 841 0.80 -12.06 14.33
N VAL A 842 -0.11 -11.90 15.28
CA VAL A 842 0.10 -11.10 16.49
C VAL A 842 0.79 -11.95 17.56
N GLU A 843 2.01 -11.57 17.93
CA GLU A 843 2.85 -12.26 18.91
C GLU A 843 2.95 -11.43 20.20
N TYR A 844 2.36 -11.96 21.29
CA TYR A 844 2.39 -11.33 22.60
C TYR A 844 3.69 -11.68 23.35
N HIS A 845 4.34 -10.68 23.92
CA HIS A 845 5.61 -10.86 24.64
C HIS A 845 5.76 -9.82 25.76
N GLY A 846 6.81 -9.93 26.59
CA GLY A 846 7.09 -8.99 27.69
C GLY A 846 6.58 -9.48 29.05
N PRO A 847 7.01 -8.84 30.15
CA PRO A 847 6.80 -9.36 31.52
C PRO A 847 5.32 -9.46 31.92
N GLY A 848 4.42 -8.71 31.26
CA GLY A 848 2.99 -8.77 31.54
C GLY A 848 2.34 -10.09 31.13
N THR A 849 2.94 -10.87 30.21
CA THR A 849 2.37 -12.16 29.79
C THR A 849 2.32 -13.16 30.94
N GLU A 850 3.30 -13.15 31.85
CA GLU A 850 3.34 -14.04 33.02
C GLU A 850 2.18 -13.79 34.02
N SER A 851 1.49 -12.66 33.90
CA SER A 851 0.34 -12.32 34.75
C SER A 851 -0.99 -12.88 34.26
N LEU A 852 -1.02 -13.50 33.07
CA LEU A 852 -2.24 -14.00 32.45
C LEU A 852 -2.42 -15.50 32.66
N SER A 853 -3.67 -15.94 32.87
CA SER A 853 -4.01 -17.36 32.82
C SER A 853 -3.98 -17.88 31.38
N CYS A 854 -3.79 -19.20 31.19
CA CYS A 854 -3.81 -19.82 29.86
C CYS A 854 -5.13 -19.55 29.10
N THR A 855 -6.28 -19.67 29.75
CA THR A 855 -7.59 -19.34 29.16
C THR A 855 -7.75 -17.84 28.88
N GLY A 856 -7.13 -16.99 29.70
CA GLY A 856 -7.00 -15.56 29.44
C GLY A 856 -6.19 -15.25 28.18
N MET A 857 -5.06 -15.94 27.99
CA MET A 857 -4.28 -15.86 26.75
C MET A 857 -5.08 -16.39 25.56
N GLY A 858 -5.84 -17.48 25.72
CA GLY A 858 -6.73 -18.00 24.68
C GLY A 858 -7.79 -16.98 24.27
N THR A 859 -8.38 -16.29 25.26
CA THR A 859 -9.32 -15.17 25.02
C THR A 859 -8.68 -14.06 24.17
N ILE A 860 -7.41 -13.73 24.43
CA ILE A 860 -6.70 -12.72 23.66
C ILE A 860 -6.43 -13.20 22.23
N CYS A 861 -5.94 -14.43 22.07
CA CYS A 861 -5.64 -14.97 20.74
C CYS A 861 -6.91 -15.20 19.90
N LYS A 862 -8.04 -15.54 20.52
CA LYS A 862 -9.34 -15.79 19.85
C LYS A 862 -9.78 -14.63 18.96
N PHE A 863 -9.54 -13.39 19.37
CA PHE A 863 -9.94 -12.19 18.61
C PHE A 863 -8.79 -11.60 17.77
N CYS A 864 -7.64 -12.29 17.66
CA CYS A 864 -6.58 -11.98 16.70
C CYS A 864 -6.92 -12.58 15.33
N LEU A 865 -8.05 -12.18 14.77
CA LEU A 865 -8.48 -12.53 13.42
C LEU A 865 -7.53 -11.86 12.42
N SER A 866 -6.66 -12.65 11.82
CA SER A 866 -5.86 -12.20 10.68
C SER A 866 -6.28 -13.04 9.48
N ASN A 867 -6.86 -12.40 8.46
CA ASN A 867 -6.93 -13.01 7.14
C ASN A 867 -5.48 -13.13 6.65
N ILE A 868 -4.89 -14.33 6.78
CA ILE A 868 -3.56 -14.66 6.25
C ILE A 868 -3.67 -15.29 4.85
N HIS A 869 -4.91 -15.58 4.39
CA HIS A 869 -5.20 -15.98 3.02
C HIS A 869 -5.01 -14.85 2.02
#